data_AF-A0A3M4ACL6-F1
#
_entry.id   AF-A0A3M4ACL6-F1
#
_cell.length_a   1.000
_cell.length_b   1.000
_cell.length_c   1.000
_cell.angle_alpha   90.00
_cell.angle_beta   90.00
_cell.angle_gamma   90.00
#
_symmetry.space_group_name_H-M   'P 1'
#
loop_
_entity.id
_entity.type
_entity.pdbx_description
1 polymer ?
#
loop_
_entity_poly.entity_id
_entity_poly.type
_entity_poly.pdbx_seq_one_letter_code
_entity_poly.pdbx_strand_id
1 'polypeptide(L)'
;MALNRPTGPCTANSWPSCRVSCSQLETLPPGTRLIVTEKLYGTDGELEMVYERMIGWPSISSSRVTNCPGLKKNRIGWSAMKQKVRTSQVSWMTLTQRTMCRPLAQVWVVTGFRKLLDMLFSTAEVGLMVAILRNARTTHLPICDIHILIATSPHTTGVARRDQSGPCRSWIRFGASAAPHSLPTQTLSLRLAANLISHLSRPHRMAMRTHTMDVTATLSLGDPLEPARKATAQMLQERERTFSLPQPFYSDERLFDIDMQEIFQKEWLIAGMTCEIPTKGNYLTLQVGKNPIIVIRGAEGVVHAFHNVCRHRGSRLCTSDKGKVAKLVCHYHQWTYELDGRLLFAGTEMGADFDMKQYGLKPVNVKTAGGYIFISLAENPPAIDDFLSTLNHYMEPYDMENTKVAIQTTLFEKANWKLVLENNRECYHCNASHPELLKTLLEWDDVTDPRADQAFKDHVAASAAAWDAEKIPYAHASFGLRNRIVRMPLLKGTVSMTLDGKQGCAKLMGRIKNPDLGSMRILHLPHSWNHCMGDHIIVFTVWPISAQETMVTTKWIVHKDAVEGVDYDVERMRQVWDATNDQDRRLAEENQRGINSTAYQPGPYSKTYEFGVVNFVDWYSERMLSNLGAAPAPYLKGVAVHE
;
A
#
# COMPACT_ATOMS: atom_id res chain seq x y z
N MET A 1 -20.85 -6.89 -66.07
CA MET A 1 -19.93 -6.47 -67.15
C MET A 1 -18.81 -5.65 -66.54
N ALA A 2 -17.56 -6.04 -66.82
CA ALA A 2 -16.27 -5.31 -66.80
C ALA A 2 -16.05 -4.16 -65.78
N LEU A 3 -15.15 -4.31 -64.81
CA LEU A 3 -13.68 -4.05 -64.87
C LEU A 3 -13.29 -2.56 -64.96
N ASN A 4 -12.60 -2.05 -63.94
CA ASN A 4 -11.23 -1.53 -64.08
C ASN A 4 -10.53 -1.34 -62.71
N ARG A 5 -9.34 -1.97 -62.57
CA ARG A 5 -8.33 -1.69 -61.54
C ARG A 5 -7.30 -0.65 -62.09
N PRO A 6 -6.11 -0.44 -61.48
CA PRO A 6 -5.76 0.68 -60.61
C PRO A 6 -4.65 1.58 -61.20
N THR A 7 -4.37 2.76 -60.63
CA THR A 7 -3.13 3.51 -60.89
C THR A 7 -2.29 3.64 -59.63
N GLY A 8 -0.99 3.39 -59.79
CA GLY A 8 0.03 3.15 -58.77
C GLY A 8 0.59 4.37 -58.01
N PRO A 9 1.80 4.26 -57.44
CA PRO A 9 2.12 4.81 -56.12
C PRO A 9 2.74 6.22 -56.17
N CYS A 10 2.40 7.07 -55.19
CA CYS A 10 3.10 8.32 -54.95
C CYS A 10 4.37 8.06 -54.11
N THR A 11 5.51 8.50 -54.65
CA THR A 11 6.85 8.47 -54.06
C THR A 11 7.09 9.58 -53.04
N ALA A 12 8.06 9.35 -52.16
CA ALA A 12 8.53 10.27 -51.12
C ALA A 12 9.10 11.58 -51.67
N ASN A 13 8.93 12.66 -50.90
CA ASN A 13 9.44 14.03 -51.07
C ASN A 13 8.55 15.02 -51.86
N SER A 14 7.51 15.59 -51.19
CA SER A 14 7.22 17.05 -51.11
C SER A 14 5.77 17.39 -50.66
N TRP A 15 5.63 18.08 -49.50
CA TRP A 15 4.55 19.03 -49.06
C TRP A 15 3.13 18.50 -48.67
N PRO A 16 2.25 19.33 -48.04
CA PRO A 16 2.14 19.81 -46.66
C PRO A 16 1.07 19.04 -45.83
N SER A 17 0.78 19.47 -44.60
CA SER A 17 -0.16 18.87 -43.63
C SER A 17 -1.49 18.35 -44.25
N CYS A 18 -1.58 17.03 -44.43
CA CYS A 18 -2.77 16.38 -44.94
C CYS A 18 -3.87 16.31 -43.86
N ARG A 19 -5.05 16.87 -44.15
CA ARG A 19 -6.30 16.56 -43.45
C ARG A 19 -6.81 15.22 -43.98
N VAL A 20 -7.01 14.26 -43.09
CA VAL A 20 -7.51 12.92 -43.42
C VAL A 20 -8.97 12.84 -42.97
N SER A 21 -9.86 12.20 -43.74
CA SER A 21 -11.26 12.02 -43.32
C SER A 21 -11.49 10.61 -42.72
N CYS A 22 -12.51 10.45 -41.88
CA CYS A 22 -12.83 9.21 -41.15
C CYS A 22 -12.87 7.95 -42.07
N SER A 23 -13.22 8.09 -43.36
CA SER A 23 -13.27 6.98 -44.35
C SER A 23 -11.90 6.46 -44.79
N GLN A 24 -10.80 7.16 -44.51
CA GLN A 24 -9.45 6.74 -44.88
C GLN A 24 -8.76 5.87 -43.82
N LEU A 25 -9.28 5.81 -42.59
CA LEU A 25 -8.78 4.94 -41.52
C LEU A 25 -8.95 3.44 -41.85
N GLU A 26 -9.94 3.10 -42.68
CA GLU A 26 -10.20 1.72 -43.14
C GLU A 26 -9.15 1.20 -44.14
N THR A 27 -8.31 2.07 -44.69
CA THR A 27 -7.28 1.72 -45.68
C THR A 27 -5.89 1.54 -45.09
N LEU A 28 -5.75 1.61 -43.76
CA LEU A 28 -4.45 1.50 -43.10
C LEU A 28 -3.89 0.07 -43.18
N PRO A 29 -2.58 -0.11 -43.45
CA PRO A 29 -1.94 -1.42 -43.46
C PRO A 29 -2.08 -2.14 -42.11
N PRO A 30 -2.22 -3.48 -42.11
CA PRO A 30 -2.24 -4.27 -40.88
C PRO A 30 -1.00 -4.02 -40.01
N GLY A 31 -1.20 -3.80 -38.72
CA GLY A 31 -0.12 -3.51 -37.76
C GLY A 31 0.17 -2.02 -37.52
N THR A 32 -0.55 -1.12 -38.18
CA THR A 32 -0.44 0.33 -37.90
C THR A 32 -0.90 0.63 -36.47
N ARG A 33 -0.01 1.20 -35.63
CA ARG A 33 -0.36 1.70 -34.30
C ARG A 33 -0.70 3.19 -34.37
N LEU A 34 -1.86 3.54 -33.81
CA LEU A 34 -2.32 4.92 -33.66
C LEU A 34 -2.34 5.24 -32.17
N ILE A 35 -1.72 6.35 -31.77
CA ILE A 35 -1.78 6.85 -30.40
C ILE A 35 -2.60 8.13 -30.44
N VAL A 36 -3.73 8.15 -29.73
CA VAL A 36 -4.54 9.35 -29.57
C VAL A 36 -3.88 10.22 -28.51
N THR A 37 -3.46 11.41 -28.89
CA THR A 37 -2.69 12.31 -28.02
C THR A 37 -3.58 13.35 -27.35
N GLU A 38 -4.66 13.78 -28.00
CA GLU A 38 -5.61 14.76 -27.45
C GLU A 38 -7.05 14.49 -27.91
N LYS A 39 -8.00 14.80 -27.00
CA LYS A 39 -9.43 14.92 -27.29
C LYS A 39 -9.84 16.36 -27.09
N LEU A 40 -10.32 17.01 -28.15
CA LEU A 40 -10.83 18.37 -28.09
C LEU A 40 -12.34 18.34 -28.36
N TYR A 41 -13.09 19.04 -27.53
CA TYR A 41 -14.53 19.23 -27.72
C TYR A 41 -14.72 20.60 -28.36
N GLY A 42 -15.14 20.63 -29.62
CA GLY A 42 -15.50 21.87 -30.29
C GLY A 42 -16.78 22.48 -29.69
N THR A 43 -16.96 23.78 -29.85
CA THR A 43 -18.14 24.53 -29.38
C THR A 43 -19.47 24.01 -29.94
N ASP A 44 -19.41 23.19 -30.99
CA ASP A 44 -20.56 22.74 -31.76
C ASP A 44 -20.92 21.25 -31.48
N GLY A 45 -20.23 20.61 -30.53
CA GLY A 45 -20.48 19.22 -30.13
C GLY A 45 -19.84 18.15 -31.01
N GLU A 46 -18.99 18.54 -31.97
CA GLU A 46 -18.13 17.64 -32.74
C GLU A 46 -16.91 17.21 -31.90
N LEU A 47 -16.52 15.95 -32.03
CA LEU A 47 -15.41 15.34 -31.29
C LEU A 47 -14.17 15.31 -32.19
N GLU A 48 -13.14 16.09 -31.86
CA GLU A 48 -11.86 16.08 -32.58
C GLU A 48 -10.87 15.09 -31.93
N MET A 49 -10.17 14.33 -32.77
CA MET A 49 -9.10 13.42 -32.34
C MET A 49 -7.82 13.74 -33.08
N VAL A 50 -6.75 13.96 -32.33
CA VAL A 50 -5.38 14.05 -32.86
C VAL A 50 -4.69 12.73 -32.59
N TYR A 51 -4.04 12.17 -33.60
CA TYR A 51 -3.25 10.95 -33.43
C TYR A 51 -1.89 11.03 -34.12
N GLU A 52 -0.94 10.28 -33.57
CA GLU A 52 0.36 10.04 -34.19
C GLU A 52 0.39 8.67 -34.85
N ARG A 53 0.90 8.62 -36.08
CA ARG A 53 1.10 7.39 -36.83
C ARG A 53 2.58 7.03 -36.81
N MET A 54 2.91 5.87 -36.24
CA MET A 54 4.28 5.33 -36.31
C MET A 54 4.42 4.45 -37.56
N ILE A 55 5.27 4.89 -38.50
CA ILE A 55 5.61 4.14 -39.71
C ILE A 55 7.12 3.86 -39.69
N GLY A 56 7.57 3.04 -38.73
CA GLY A 56 8.97 2.65 -38.58
C GLY A 56 9.92 3.75 -38.07
N TRP A 57 10.97 3.33 -37.38
CA TRP A 57 12.01 4.22 -36.85
C TRP A 57 12.95 4.66 -37.99
N PRO A 58 13.29 5.96 -38.16
CA PRO A 58 13.09 7.10 -37.26
C PRO A 58 12.15 8.18 -37.84
N SER A 59 10.95 7.83 -38.34
CA SER A 59 9.99 8.82 -38.87
C SER A 59 8.62 8.79 -38.17
N ILE A 60 8.26 9.90 -37.52
CA ILE A 60 6.92 10.17 -36.95
C ILE A 60 6.24 11.22 -37.82
N SER A 61 4.99 10.98 -38.23
CA SER A 61 4.14 11.98 -38.88
C SER A 61 2.87 12.19 -38.07
N SER A 62 2.56 13.45 -37.74
CA SER A 62 1.30 13.85 -37.11
C SER A 62 0.26 14.25 -38.18
N SER A 63 -1.00 13.91 -37.96
CA SER A 63 -2.10 14.29 -38.87
C SER A 63 -3.37 14.56 -38.08
N ARG A 64 -4.19 15.51 -38.54
CA ARG A 64 -5.41 15.98 -37.86
C ARG A 64 -6.64 15.57 -38.66
N VAL A 65 -7.67 15.05 -37.97
CA VAL A 65 -8.95 14.66 -38.57
C VAL A 65 -10.08 15.43 -37.88
N THR A 66 -11.00 15.99 -38.68
CA THR A 66 -12.17 16.74 -38.20
C THR A 66 -13.43 16.30 -38.95
N ASN A 67 -14.62 16.50 -38.33
CA ASN A 67 -15.95 16.10 -38.81
C ASN A 67 -16.16 14.59 -38.99
N CYS A 68 -16.51 13.87 -37.91
CA CYS A 68 -17.06 12.51 -38.01
C CYS A 68 -18.58 12.57 -37.72
N PRO A 69 -19.45 12.63 -38.76
CA PRO A 69 -20.88 12.85 -38.56
C PRO A 69 -21.55 11.61 -37.98
N GLY A 70 -22.24 11.74 -36.84
CA GLY A 70 -23.04 10.66 -36.23
C GLY A 70 -23.06 10.62 -34.70
N LEU A 71 -22.20 11.40 -34.03
CA LEU A 71 -22.16 11.47 -32.57
C LEU A 71 -23.03 12.63 -32.06
N LYS A 72 -24.35 12.51 -32.17
CA LYS A 72 -25.26 13.43 -31.46
C LYS A 72 -25.58 12.89 -30.06
N LYS A 73 -25.49 13.80 -29.08
CA LYS A 73 -25.95 13.65 -27.68
C LYS A 73 -27.36 13.02 -27.65
N ASN A 74 -27.50 11.77 -27.19
CA ASN A 74 -28.57 11.38 -26.27
C ASN A 74 -28.45 9.93 -25.77
N ARG A 75 -29.03 9.74 -24.58
CA ARG A 75 -29.10 8.52 -23.75
C ARG A 75 -29.49 7.27 -24.56
N ILE A 76 -28.93 6.13 -24.15
CA ILE A 76 -29.14 4.75 -24.61
C ILE A 76 -28.24 4.36 -25.80
N GLY A 77 -27.26 3.46 -25.54
CA GLY A 77 -26.77 2.56 -26.59
C GLY A 77 -25.25 2.40 -26.84
N TRP A 78 -24.37 2.37 -25.83
CA TRP A 78 -22.99 1.82 -26.02
C TRP A 78 -22.98 0.30 -26.31
N SER A 79 -24.13 -0.37 -26.24
CA SER A 79 -24.32 -1.78 -26.61
C SER A 79 -24.31 -2.03 -28.12
N ALA A 80 -24.57 -1.04 -28.97
CA ALA A 80 -24.56 -1.21 -30.43
C ALA A 80 -23.15 -1.10 -31.06
N MET A 81 -22.14 -0.63 -30.33
CA MET A 81 -20.76 -0.51 -30.83
C MET A 81 -19.97 -1.83 -30.71
N LYS A 82 -20.41 -2.77 -29.86
CA LYS A 82 -19.74 -4.07 -29.66
C LYS A 82 -19.94 -5.06 -30.81
N GLN A 83 -20.85 -4.81 -31.74
CA GLN A 83 -21.26 -5.80 -32.75
C GLN A 83 -20.83 -5.50 -34.19
N LYS A 84 -20.24 -4.33 -34.48
CA LYS A 84 -19.82 -3.96 -35.85
C LYS A 84 -18.31 -3.74 -36.09
N VAL A 85 -17.46 -4.01 -35.10
CA VAL A 85 -15.99 -4.08 -35.28
C VAL A 85 -15.50 -5.47 -34.86
N ARG A 86 -15.94 -6.49 -35.60
CA ARG A 86 -15.34 -7.83 -35.60
C ARG A 86 -14.59 -8.00 -36.91
N THR A 87 -13.36 -7.49 -36.97
CA THR A 87 -12.20 -7.99 -37.74
C THR A 87 -11.05 -6.97 -37.70
N SER A 88 -10.57 -6.65 -36.50
CA SER A 88 -9.21 -6.11 -36.27
C SER A 88 -9.02 -5.98 -34.77
N GLN A 89 -8.01 -6.65 -34.23
CA GLN A 89 -7.65 -6.60 -32.80
C GLN A 89 -7.36 -5.16 -32.38
N VAL A 90 -8.27 -4.55 -31.61
CA VAL A 90 -8.02 -3.32 -30.86
C VAL A 90 -7.86 -3.72 -29.39
N SER A 91 -6.61 -3.71 -28.93
CA SER A 91 -6.27 -3.81 -27.51
C SER A 91 -6.47 -2.45 -26.86
N TRP A 92 -7.33 -2.38 -25.85
CA TRP A 92 -7.38 -1.25 -24.92
C TRP A 92 -6.23 -1.44 -23.93
N MET A 93 -5.13 -0.72 -24.14
CA MET A 93 -4.00 -0.68 -23.20
C MET A 93 -4.01 0.65 -22.46
N THR A 94 -4.40 0.60 -21.18
CA THR A 94 -4.00 1.60 -20.19
C THR A 94 -2.49 1.46 -20.01
N LEU A 95 -1.74 2.53 -20.25
CA LEU A 95 -0.28 2.53 -20.22
C LEU A 95 0.22 2.38 -18.77
N THR A 96 0.66 1.18 -18.39
CA THR A 96 1.72 1.01 -17.39
C THR A 96 2.91 0.37 -18.10
N GLN A 97 3.99 1.13 -18.25
CA GLN A 97 5.22 0.69 -18.89
C GLN A 97 5.82 -0.51 -18.14
N ARG A 98 6.11 -1.59 -18.86
CA ARG A 98 7.28 -2.46 -18.64
C ARG A 98 7.56 -3.31 -19.89
N THR A 99 8.54 -2.89 -20.67
CA THR A 99 9.17 -3.70 -21.73
C THR A 99 10.19 -4.65 -21.13
N MET A 100 10.09 -5.94 -21.49
CA MET A 100 11.19 -6.91 -21.42
C MET A 100 12.03 -6.83 -22.69
N CYS A 101 13.37 -6.81 -22.54
CA CYS A 101 14.31 -7.30 -23.54
C CYS A 101 15.66 -7.66 -22.89
N ARG A 102 16.23 -8.78 -23.32
CA ARG A 102 17.66 -9.18 -23.24
C ARG A 102 17.93 -10.05 -24.49
N PRO A 103 19.19 -10.29 -24.90
CA PRO A 103 20.38 -9.43 -24.85
C PRO A 103 21.16 -9.46 -26.18
N LEU A 104 21.93 -8.42 -26.55
CA LEU A 104 23.11 -8.58 -27.41
C LEU A 104 24.11 -7.43 -27.15
N ALA A 105 25.33 -7.85 -26.77
CA ALA A 105 26.63 -7.18 -26.81
C ALA A 105 26.72 -5.66 -26.50
N GLN A 106 27.21 -5.34 -25.29
CA GLN A 106 27.83 -4.04 -24.97
C GLN A 106 29.35 -4.17 -25.09
N VAL A 107 29.96 -3.35 -25.95
CA VAL A 107 31.35 -2.90 -25.84
C VAL A 107 31.33 -1.38 -25.65
N TRP A 108 32.20 -0.94 -24.74
CA TRP A 108 32.26 0.37 -24.10
C TRP A 108 32.72 1.51 -25.02
N VAL A 109 32.14 2.71 -24.82
CA VAL A 109 32.90 3.98 -24.76
C VAL A 109 32.28 4.87 -23.68
N VAL A 110 33.02 5.04 -22.58
CA VAL A 110 32.82 6.09 -21.57
C VAL A 110 33.77 7.24 -21.93
N THR A 111 33.26 8.48 -21.93
CA THR A 111 33.87 9.77 -21.49
C THR A 111 33.10 10.91 -22.17
N GLY A 112 32.69 12.01 -21.55
CA GLY A 112 32.80 12.49 -20.17
C GLY A 112 32.13 13.87 -20.09
N PHE A 113 31.20 14.05 -19.15
CA PHE A 113 30.66 15.37 -18.77
C PHE A 113 30.25 15.34 -17.30
N ARG A 114 31.24 15.07 -16.43
CA ARG A 114 31.08 15.19 -14.97
C ARG A 114 32.42 15.43 -14.26
N LYS A 115 33.16 16.42 -14.74
CA LYS A 115 34.40 16.90 -14.11
C LYS A 115 34.65 18.42 -14.23
N LEU A 116 33.61 19.20 -14.55
CA LEU A 116 33.70 20.68 -14.60
C LEU A 116 32.77 21.38 -13.59
N LEU A 117 32.00 20.64 -12.79
CA LEU A 117 31.08 21.19 -11.78
C LEU A 117 31.55 21.00 -10.33
N ASP A 118 32.64 20.24 -10.11
CA ASP A 118 33.26 20.06 -8.78
C ASP A 118 34.60 20.81 -8.63
N MET A 119 34.94 21.73 -9.56
CA MET A 119 36.19 22.50 -9.53
C MET A 119 35.99 24.01 -9.36
N LEU A 120 34.81 24.45 -8.88
CA LEU A 120 34.50 25.88 -8.64
C LEU A 120 33.90 26.18 -7.26
N PHE A 121 34.02 25.26 -6.28
CA PHE A 121 33.70 25.56 -4.87
C PHE A 121 34.77 25.01 -3.94
N SER A 122 35.97 25.58 -4.03
CA SER A 122 36.97 25.49 -2.97
C SER A 122 37.87 26.71 -3.05
N THR A 123 37.46 27.79 -2.37
CA THR A 123 38.31 28.71 -1.62
C THR A 123 37.43 29.77 -0.98
N ALA A 124 37.80 30.18 0.22
CA ALA A 124 37.14 31.20 1.03
C ALA A 124 36.97 32.54 0.28
N GLU A 125 35.99 33.33 0.76
CA GLU A 125 35.56 34.67 0.32
C GLU A 125 34.27 34.74 -0.49
N VAL A 126 33.11 34.69 0.20
CA VAL A 126 31.94 35.50 -0.18
C VAL A 126 31.20 35.95 1.08
N GLY A 127 31.88 36.79 1.87
CA GLY A 127 31.22 37.70 2.80
C GLY A 127 30.87 39.00 2.07
N LEU A 128 30.08 38.97 0.98
CA LEU A 128 29.55 40.17 0.34
C LEU A 128 28.45 39.86 -0.70
N MET A 129 27.35 39.23 -0.30
CA MET A 129 26.12 39.21 -1.12
C MET A 129 24.85 38.99 -0.28
N VAL A 130 24.83 39.57 0.93
CA VAL A 130 23.64 39.62 1.83
C VAL A 130 23.09 41.06 1.94
N ALA A 131 23.66 42.02 1.22
CA ALA A 131 23.13 43.39 1.15
C ALA A 131 22.71 43.67 -0.29
N ILE A 132 21.53 44.28 -0.45
CA ILE A 132 20.83 44.55 -1.71
C ILE A 132 20.00 43.36 -2.21
N LEU A 133 18.95 43.00 -1.45
CA LEU A 133 17.59 42.77 -1.99
C LEU A 133 16.53 42.95 -0.87
N ARG A 134 16.81 43.77 0.16
CA ARG A 134 15.81 44.36 1.04
C ARG A 134 15.40 45.72 0.48
N ASN A 135 14.56 45.72 -0.56
CA ASN A 135 13.66 46.79 -1.00
C ASN A 135 13.42 46.73 -2.51
N ALA A 136 12.53 45.85 -2.94
CA ALA A 136 11.83 46.05 -4.20
C ALA A 136 10.38 45.54 -4.03
N ARG A 137 9.47 46.46 -3.70
CA ARG A 137 8.04 46.26 -3.96
C ARG A 137 7.83 46.45 -5.46
N THR A 138 7.36 45.43 -6.16
CA THR A 138 6.66 45.64 -7.44
C THR A 138 5.47 44.70 -7.52
N THR A 139 4.33 45.31 -7.78
CA THR A 139 3.02 44.73 -8.05
C THR A 139 2.86 44.47 -9.55
N HIS A 140 2.09 43.43 -9.88
CA HIS A 140 1.50 43.09 -11.18
C HIS A 140 2.36 42.41 -12.27
N LEU A 141 1.77 41.30 -12.79
CA LEU A 141 1.90 40.61 -14.08
C LEU A 141 2.67 39.26 -14.15
N PRO A 142 2.23 38.34 -15.05
CA PRO A 142 2.33 36.89 -14.89
C PRO A 142 3.62 36.32 -15.48
N ILE A 143 4.08 35.21 -14.89
CA ILE A 143 5.26 34.48 -15.34
C ILE A 143 4.90 33.71 -16.63
N CYS A 144 5.48 34.14 -17.76
CA CYS A 144 5.61 33.36 -18.97
C CYS A 144 7.10 33.01 -19.18
N ASP A 145 7.32 31.84 -19.78
CA ASP A 145 8.56 31.13 -20.11
C ASP A 145 9.84 31.95 -20.32
N ILE A 146 10.94 31.49 -19.70
CA ILE A 146 12.31 31.96 -19.97
C ILE A 146 12.92 31.07 -21.06
N HIS A 147 13.12 31.62 -22.26
CA HIS A 147 14.00 31.06 -23.28
C HIS A 147 15.43 31.58 -23.11
N ILE A 148 16.41 30.70 -22.92
CA ILE A 148 17.83 31.06 -22.99
C ILE A 148 18.34 30.77 -24.41
N LEU A 149 18.65 31.84 -25.15
CA LEU A 149 19.36 31.81 -26.42
C LEU A 149 20.87 31.65 -26.17
N ILE A 150 21.48 30.58 -26.66
CA ILE A 150 22.94 30.46 -26.74
C ILE A 150 23.33 30.57 -28.22
N ALA A 151 23.95 31.68 -28.59
CA ALA A 151 24.59 31.86 -29.88
C ALA A 151 25.93 31.11 -29.90
N THR A 152 26.18 30.32 -30.94
CA THR A 152 27.51 29.73 -31.21
C THR A 152 28.09 30.39 -32.46
N SER A 153 29.36 30.82 -32.38
CA SER A 153 30.15 31.34 -33.51
C SER A 153 31.09 30.25 -34.04
N PRO A 154 31.37 30.17 -35.36
CA PRO A 154 32.04 29.03 -35.96
C PRO A 154 33.57 29.15 -36.02
N HIS A 155 34.20 27.98 -35.90
CA HIS A 155 35.51 27.51 -36.38
C HIS A 155 36.58 28.50 -36.87
N THR A 156 37.82 28.28 -36.38
CA THR A 156 39.04 28.25 -37.22
C THR A 156 40.02 27.17 -36.75
N THR A 157 40.74 26.63 -37.73
CA THR A 157 41.60 25.44 -37.76
C THR A 157 43.07 25.70 -37.40
N GLY A 158 43.79 24.71 -36.86
CA GLY A 158 45.25 24.72 -36.82
C GLY A 158 45.88 23.42 -36.28
N VAL A 159 46.65 22.74 -37.11
CA VAL A 159 47.39 21.48 -36.86
C VAL A 159 48.83 21.78 -36.44
N ALA A 160 49.39 21.06 -35.45
CA ALA A 160 50.84 20.84 -35.31
C ALA A 160 51.19 19.62 -34.41
N ARG A 161 52.36 19.04 -34.67
CA ARG A 161 52.83 17.66 -34.40
C ARG A 161 53.48 17.40 -33.02
N ARG A 162 53.63 16.09 -32.73
CA ARG A 162 54.48 15.40 -31.73
C ARG A 162 55.99 15.73 -31.83
N ASP A 163 56.66 15.78 -30.67
CA ASP A 163 57.99 15.18 -30.33
C ASP A 163 58.19 15.22 -28.79
N GLN A 164 58.36 14.09 -28.10
CA GLN A 164 59.60 13.40 -27.63
C GLN A 164 60.38 14.02 -26.43
N SER A 165 60.51 13.17 -25.39
CA SER A 165 61.66 12.96 -24.47
C SER A 165 61.93 13.87 -23.25
N GLY A 166 62.15 13.24 -22.08
CA GLY A 166 63.10 13.69 -21.04
C GLY A 166 62.59 13.84 -19.58
N PRO A 167 63.38 13.56 -18.52
CA PRO A 167 62.93 12.81 -17.33
C PRO A 167 63.15 13.44 -15.91
N CYS A 168 62.61 12.76 -14.89
CA CYS A 168 63.02 12.63 -13.46
C CYS A 168 63.31 13.87 -12.58
N ARG A 169 62.62 13.97 -11.42
CA ARG A 169 63.19 13.83 -10.05
C ARG A 169 62.13 14.02 -8.94
N SER A 170 62.55 13.61 -7.74
CA SER A 170 61.78 13.14 -6.59
C SER A 170 61.97 14.02 -5.33
N TRP A 171 61.32 13.58 -4.24
CA TRP A 171 61.55 13.86 -2.80
C TRP A 171 60.69 14.95 -2.13
N ILE A 172 59.94 14.55 -1.08
CA ILE A 172 59.94 15.17 0.26
C ILE A 172 59.60 14.05 1.29
N ARG A 173 60.42 13.98 2.35
CA ARG A 173 60.40 13.04 3.49
C ARG A 173 59.55 13.59 4.64
N PHE A 174 58.96 12.68 5.41
CA PHE A 174 58.45 12.91 6.77
C PHE A 174 59.59 13.02 7.79
N GLY A 175 59.45 13.92 8.77
CA GLY A 175 60.31 14.01 9.95
C GLY A 175 59.45 13.93 11.22
N ALA A 176 59.68 12.90 12.05
CA ALA A 176 59.17 12.78 13.40
C ALA A 176 60.31 13.06 14.39
N SER A 177 60.07 13.94 15.35
CA SER A 177 61.00 14.26 16.44
C SER A 177 60.56 13.54 17.72
N ALA A 178 61.50 12.81 18.32
CA ALA A 178 61.35 12.16 19.62
C ALA A 178 62.15 12.92 20.69
N ALA A 179 61.66 12.92 21.94
CA ALA A 179 62.50 13.09 23.12
C ALA A 179 61.91 12.31 24.33
N PRO A 180 62.76 11.74 25.22
CA PRO A 180 62.40 10.71 26.20
C PRO A 180 62.34 11.24 27.64
N HIS A 181 61.73 10.52 28.59
CA HIS A 181 62.17 10.46 29.99
C HIS A 181 61.55 9.27 30.74
N SER A 182 62.23 8.87 31.81
CA SER A 182 62.42 7.55 32.39
C SER A 182 61.62 7.24 33.68
N LEU A 183 61.47 5.93 33.94
CA LEU A 183 60.96 5.18 35.11
C LEU A 183 61.39 5.71 36.52
N PRO A 184 60.69 5.31 37.63
CA PRO A 184 61.05 4.07 38.33
C PRO A 184 59.90 3.21 38.88
N THR A 185 60.19 1.92 38.96
CA THR A 185 59.51 0.78 39.60
C THR A 185 59.41 0.87 41.13
N GLN A 186 58.31 0.38 41.70
CA GLN A 186 58.27 -0.17 43.07
C GLN A 186 57.42 -1.47 43.12
N THR A 187 58.06 -2.52 43.60
CA THR A 187 57.51 -3.80 44.07
C THR A 187 56.93 -3.67 45.48
N LEU A 188 55.80 -4.34 45.78
CA LEU A 188 55.61 -5.04 47.07
C LEU A 188 54.41 -6.03 47.07
N SER A 189 54.76 -7.31 47.30
CA SER A 189 54.15 -8.33 48.18
C SER A 189 52.71 -8.87 48.04
N LEU A 190 52.67 -10.20 47.93
CA LEU A 190 51.57 -11.16 48.11
C LEU A 190 51.02 -11.29 49.55
N ARG A 191 49.72 -11.64 49.65
CA ARG A 191 49.03 -12.60 50.55
C ARG A 191 47.52 -12.44 50.23
N LEU A 192 46.71 -13.44 49.89
CA LEU A 192 46.44 -14.72 50.52
C LEU A 192 45.73 -15.69 49.54
N ALA A 193 46.04 -16.98 49.72
CA ALA A 193 45.32 -18.15 49.21
C ALA A 193 43.87 -18.21 49.80
N ALA A 194 42.91 -19.01 49.39
CA ALA A 194 42.83 -20.22 48.57
C ALA A 194 41.35 -20.40 48.19
N ASN A 195 41.07 -20.84 46.96
CA ASN A 195 40.21 -22.01 46.78
C ASN A 195 40.38 -22.54 45.35
N LEU A 196 41.04 -23.69 45.33
CA LEU A 196 41.29 -24.55 44.19
C LEU A 196 39.97 -25.07 43.60
N ILE A 197 39.94 -25.09 42.27
CA ILE A 197 39.55 -26.25 41.45
C ILE A 197 38.10 -26.72 41.65
N SER A 198 37.19 -26.11 40.90
CA SER A 198 36.28 -26.89 40.06
C SER A 198 35.93 -26.05 38.83
N HIS A 199 35.80 -26.68 37.66
CA HIS A 199 35.39 -26.10 36.36
C HIS A 199 36.51 -25.69 35.38
N LEU A 200 37.49 -26.58 35.16
CA LEU A 200 38.23 -26.62 33.89
C LEU A 200 37.74 -27.80 33.03
N SER A 201 36.58 -27.62 32.40
CA SER A 201 36.16 -28.40 31.23
C SER A 201 34.91 -27.78 30.60
N ARG A 202 35.09 -26.69 29.84
CA ARG A 202 34.16 -26.27 28.80
C ARG A 202 34.96 -25.88 27.56
N PRO A 203 34.74 -26.51 26.39
CA PRO A 203 35.36 -26.05 25.16
C PRO A 203 34.75 -24.69 24.80
N HIS A 204 35.58 -23.65 24.71
CA HIS A 204 35.19 -22.41 24.06
C HIS A 204 34.90 -22.71 22.59
N ARG A 205 33.62 -22.94 22.26
CA ARG A 205 33.12 -22.64 20.91
C ARG A 205 33.25 -21.13 20.75
N MET A 206 34.29 -20.69 20.04
CA MET A 206 34.24 -19.40 19.35
C MET A 206 33.02 -19.48 18.43
N ALA A 207 31.93 -18.84 18.83
CA ALA A 207 30.86 -18.51 17.91
C ALA A 207 31.49 -17.61 16.84
N MET A 208 31.67 -18.13 15.63
CA MET A 208 31.89 -17.29 14.46
C MET A 208 30.75 -16.28 14.44
N ARG A 209 31.06 -15.02 14.76
CA ARG A 209 30.16 -13.90 14.48
C ARG A 209 29.90 -13.96 12.98
N THR A 210 28.68 -14.28 12.60
CA THR A 210 28.17 -13.98 11.27
C THR A 210 28.28 -12.47 11.12
N HIS A 211 29.34 -12.01 10.45
CA HIS A 211 29.44 -10.62 10.05
C HIS A 211 28.30 -10.37 9.07
N THR A 212 27.20 -9.81 9.56
CA THR A 212 26.26 -9.09 8.69
C THR A 212 27.08 -8.01 8.00
N MET A 213 27.40 -8.23 6.71
CA MET A 213 28.05 -7.26 5.83
C MET A 213 27.11 -6.09 5.48
N ASP A 214 26.26 -5.71 6.42
CA ASP A 214 25.57 -4.44 6.33
C ASP A 214 26.50 -3.39 6.95
N VAL A 215 27.27 -2.72 6.11
CA VAL A 215 28.15 -1.61 6.52
C VAL A 215 27.39 -0.47 7.19
N THR A 216 26.06 -0.41 7.02
CA THR A 216 25.19 0.56 7.71
C THR A 216 24.86 0.14 9.13
N ALA A 217 24.97 -1.16 9.49
CA ALA A 217 24.73 -1.62 10.86
C ALA A 217 25.72 -0.99 11.88
N THR A 218 26.90 -0.55 11.41
CA THR A 218 27.91 0.15 12.22
C THR A 218 27.99 1.66 11.94
N LEU A 219 27.28 2.17 10.93
CA LEU A 219 27.28 3.58 10.53
C LEU A 219 25.84 4.14 10.64
N SER A 220 25.58 4.91 11.70
CA SER A 220 24.28 5.55 11.89
C SER A 220 24.23 6.91 11.20
N LEU A 221 23.24 7.12 10.33
CA LEU A 221 22.88 8.44 9.80
C LEU A 221 22.02 9.26 10.78
N GLY A 222 21.77 8.73 11.98
CA GLY A 222 20.75 9.24 12.91
C GLY A 222 19.33 8.87 12.47
N ASP A 223 18.35 9.10 13.36
CA ASP A 223 16.94 9.02 12.99
C ASP A 223 16.48 10.40 12.46
N PRO A 224 16.18 10.53 11.16
CA PRO A 224 15.74 11.80 10.58
C PRO A 224 14.37 12.26 11.13
N LEU A 225 13.60 11.38 11.76
CA LEU A 225 12.27 11.69 12.33
C LEU A 225 12.32 12.01 13.83
N GLU A 226 13.49 11.98 14.47
CA GLU A 226 13.64 12.16 15.92
C GLU A 226 12.91 13.41 16.48
N PRO A 227 12.99 14.61 15.86
CA PRO A 227 12.22 15.77 16.34
C PRO A 227 10.70 15.59 16.20
N ALA A 228 10.25 14.93 15.12
CA ALA A 228 8.84 14.67 14.88
C ALA A 228 8.29 13.63 15.86
N ARG A 229 9.08 12.62 16.25
CA ARG A 229 8.71 11.64 17.29
C ARG A 229 8.50 12.31 18.64
N LYS A 230 9.41 13.19 19.05
CA LYS A 230 9.27 13.97 20.29
C LYS A 230 8.00 14.82 20.28
N ALA A 231 7.76 15.56 19.20
CA ALA A 231 6.54 16.35 19.05
C ALA A 231 5.27 15.48 19.06
N THR A 232 5.30 14.33 18.40
CA THR A 232 4.19 13.36 18.39
C THR A 232 3.86 12.90 19.80
N ALA A 233 4.87 12.45 20.56
CA ALA A 233 4.69 12.01 21.94
C ALA A 233 4.14 13.13 22.83
N GLN A 234 4.70 14.34 22.73
CA GLN A 234 4.24 15.49 23.50
C GLN A 234 2.77 15.84 23.20
N MET A 235 2.41 15.93 21.91
CA MET A 235 1.03 16.23 21.52
C MET A 235 0.03 15.17 22.01
N LEU A 236 0.40 13.88 21.98
CA LEU A 236 -0.45 12.81 22.51
C LEU A 236 -0.56 12.83 24.03
N GLN A 237 0.49 13.24 24.73
CA GLN A 237 0.47 13.36 26.20
C GLN A 237 -0.39 14.54 26.68
N GLU A 238 -0.39 15.63 25.92
CA GLU A 238 -1.03 16.90 26.29
C GLU A 238 -2.45 17.08 25.73
N ARG A 239 -2.87 16.28 24.74
CA ARG A 239 -4.21 16.41 24.14
C ARG A 239 -5.34 16.24 25.16
N GLU A 240 -6.48 16.87 24.88
CA GLU A 240 -7.73 16.62 25.61
C GLU A 240 -8.33 15.30 25.11
N ARG A 241 -8.55 14.34 26.03
CA ARG A 241 -8.93 12.95 25.70
C ARG A 241 -10.14 12.86 24.77
N THR A 242 -11.14 13.69 25.00
CA THR A 242 -12.44 13.66 24.31
C THR A 242 -12.49 14.59 23.11
N PHE A 243 -11.36 15.09 22.63
CA PHE A 243 -11.26 15.93 21.44
C PHE A 243 -10.53 15.18 20.31
N SER A 244 -10.80 15.58 19.07
CA SER A 244 -10.07 15.11 17.89
C SER A 244 -8.56 15.39 17.96
N LEU A 245 -7.76 14.73 17.11
CA LEU A 245 -6.30 14.89 17.14
C LEU A 245 -5.86 16.26 16.62
N PRO A 246 -4.71 16.79 17.06
CA PRO A 246 -4.09 17.96 16.44
C PRO A 246 -3.87 17.79 14.93
N GLN A 247 -3.95 18.91 14.18
CA GLN A 247 -3.84 18.93 12.71
C GLN A 247 -2.70 18.08 12.12
N PRO A 248 -1.46 18.10 12.67
CA PRO A 248 -0.34 17.37 12.07
C PRO A 248 -0.58 15.86 11.97
N PHE A 249 -1.37 15.26 12.86
CA PHE A 249 -1.70 13.84 12.82
C PHE A 249 -2.40 13.43 11.52
N TYR A 250 -3.14 14.36 10.89
CA TYR A 250 -3.91 14.08 9.68
C TYR A 250 -3.25 14.58 8.40
N SER A 251 -2.15 15.33 8.46
CA SER A 251 -1.64 16.08 7.30
C SER A 251 -0.13 16.11 7.16
N ASP A 252 0.64 15.86 8.23
CA ASP A 252 2.10 15.93 8.19
C ASP A 252 2.72 14.59 7.73
N GLU A 253 3.46 14.63 6.63
CA GLU A 253 4.13 13.45 6.06
C GLU A 253 5.11 12.76 7.02
N ARG A 254 5.73 13.51 7.94
CA ARG A 254 6.64 12.93 8.94
C ARG A 254 5.88 12.12 9.97
N LEU A 255 4.71 12.60 10.40
CA LEU A 255 3.84 11.85 11.31
C LEU A 255 3.23 10.63 10.61
N PHE A 256 2.93 10.74 9.32
CA PHE A 256 2.56 9.58 8.51
C PHE A 256 3.67 8.53 8.46
N ASP A 257 4.93 8.92 8.20
CA ASP A 257 6.06 7.99 8.22
C ASP A 257 6.24 7.35 9.62
N ILE A 258 5.95 8.07 10.71
CA ILE A 258 5.91 7.52 12.08
C ILE A 258 4.75 6.54 12.25
N ASP A 259 3.52 6.85 11.82
CA ASP A 259 2.38 5.93 11.83
C ASP A 259 2.73 4.61 11.11
N MET A 260 3.40 4.70 9.96
CA MET A 260 3.81 3.52 9.23
C MET A 260 4.85 2.68 9.98
N GLN A 261 5.79 3.29 10.68
CA GLN A 261 6.85 2.60 11.43
C GLN A 261 6.38 2.06 12.78
N GLU A 262 5.55 2.83 13.48
CA GLU A 262 5.18 2.57 14.86
C GLU A 262 3.84 1.85 14.98
N ILE A 263 2.94 1.94 13.98
CA ILE A 263 1.64 1.26 14.00
C ILE A 263 1.63 0.13 12.97
N PHE A 264 1.63 0.46 11.67
CA PHE A 264 1.38 -0.55 10.62
C PHE A 264 2.50 -1.58 10.47
N GLN A 265 3.75 -1.24 10.78
CA GLN A 265 4.85 -2.21 10.78
C GLN A 265 4.93 -3.05 12.06
N LYS A 266 4.28 -2.64 13.15
CA LYS A 266 4.39 -3.32 14.45
C LYS A 266 3.15 -4.10 14.86
N GLU A 267 1.97 -3.67 14.45
CA GLU A 267 0.72 -4.37 14.73
C GLU A 267 0.53 -5.58 13.80
N TRP A 268 -0.49 -6.37 14.11
CA TRP A 268 -1.00 -7.40 13.19
C TRP A 268 -1.92 -6.75 12.15
N LEU A 269 -1.75 -7.13 10.89
CA LEU A 269 -2.53 -6.68 9.74
C LEU A 269 -3.16 -7.90 9.03
N ILE A 270 -4.36 -7.76 8.49
CA ILE A 270 -5.03 -8.77 7.67
C ILE A 270 -4.50 -8.64 6.25
N ALA A 271 -3.69 -9.60 5.83
CA ALA A 271 -3.13 -9.63 4.48
C ALA A 271 -4.13 -10.12 3.42
N GLY A 272 -5.13 -10.90 3.83
CA GLY A 272 -6.14 -11.47 2.95
C GLY A 272 -6.84 -12.66 3.60
N MET A 273 -7.60 -13.40 2.79
CA MET A 273 -8.38 -14.57 3.21
C MET A 273 -7.68 -15.86 2.79
N THR A 274 -7.82 -16.92 3.58
CA THR A 274 -7.21 -18.23 3.29
C THR A 274 -7.69 -18.83 1.97
N CYS A 275 -8.94 -18.53 1.57
CA CYS A 275 -9.54 -18.96 0.31
C CYS A 275 -8.95 -18.28 -0.94
N GLU A 276 -8.19 -17.18 -0.79
CA GLU A 276 -7.49 -16.53 -1.90
C GLU A 276 -6.21 -17.25 -2.31
N ILE A 277 -5.66 -18.06 -1.39
CA ILE A 277 -4.49 -18.91 -1.63
C ILE A 277 -4.82 -20.39 -1.36
N PRO A 278 -5.79 -21.00 -2.04
CA PRO A 278 -6.39 -22.27 -1.61
C PRO A 278 -5.44 -23.47 -1.68
N THR A 279 -4.43 -23.44 -2.55
CA THR A 279 -3.55 -24.58 -2.79
C THR A 279 -2.07 -24.19 -2.71
N LYS A 280 -1.21 -25.20 -2.52
CA LYS A 280 0.26 -25.04 -2.53
C LYS A 280 0.72 -24.21 -3.73
N GLY A 281 1.61 -23.25 -3.46
CA GLY A 281 2.18 -22.34 -4.45
C GLY A 281 1.32 -21.12 -4.74
N ASN A 282 0.04 -21.09 -4.32
CA ASN A 282 -0.74 -19.87 -4.42
C ASN A 282 -0.19 -18.80 -3.49
N TYR A 283 -0.11 -17.57 -4.00
CA TYR A 283 0.37 -16.43 -3.25
C TYR A 283 -0.47 -15.19 -3.53
N LEU A 284 -0.40 -14.25 -2.58
CA LEU A 284 -0.81 -12.86 -2.73
C LEU A 284 0.37 -11.95 -2.36
N THR A 285 0.43 -10.75 -2.92
CA THR A 285 1.39 -9.72 -2.55
C THR A 285 0.66 -8.49 -2.06
N LEU A 286 1.25 -7.82 -1.06
CA LEU A 286 0.74 -6.58 -0.51
C LEU A 286 1.88 -5.62 -0.20
N GLN A 287 1.52 -4.35 0.01
CA GLN A 287 2.46 -3.27 0.27
C GLN A 287 2.17 -2.68 1.66
N VAL A 288 3.11 -2.82 2.60
CA VAL A 288 3.01 -2.23 3.94
C VAL A 288 3.96 -1.05 4.03
N GLY A 289 3.44 0.15 3.78
CA GLY A 289 4.26 1.35 3.61
C GLY A 289 5.26 1.15 2.47
N LYS A 290 6.56 1.21 2.76
CA LYS A 290 7.63 1.00 1.76
C LYS A 290 8.04 -0.47 1.60
N ASN A 291 7.43 -1.39 2.35
CA ASN A 291 7.79 -2.81 2.39
C ASN A 291 6.89 -3.69 1.50
N PRO A 292 7.40 -4.26 0.39
CA PRO A 292 6.65 -5.23 -0.40
C PRO A 292 6.68 -6.60 0.29
N ILE A 293 5.50 -7.18 0.54
CA ILE A 293 5.33 -8.46 1.22
C ILE A 293 4.74 -9.49 0.25
N ILE A 294 5.12 -10.76 0.42
CA ILE A 294 4.48 -11.90 -0.22
C ILE A 294 3.96 -12.84 0.88
N VAL A 295 2.72 -13.28 0.73
CA VAL A 295 2.10 -14.34 1.53
C VAL A 295 1.83 -15.53 0.61
N ILE A 296 2.28 -16.72 0.99
CA ILE A 296 2.27 -17.89 0.11
C ILE A 296 1.92 -19.16 0.87
N ARG A 297 1.12 -20.04 0.26
CA ARG A 297 0.86 -21.38 0.79
C ARG A 297 1.97 -22.34 0.37
N GLY A 298 2.70 -22.86 1.34
CA GLY A 298 3.78 -23.83 1.17
C GLY A 298 3.32 -25.28 1.12
N ALA A 299 4.22 -26.18 1.51
CA ALA A 299 3.93 -27.61 1.68
C ALA A 299 3.03 -27.84 2.90
N GLU A 300 2.32 -28.99 2.92
CA GLU A 300 1.40 -29.36 4.01
C GLU A 300 0.35 -28.28 4.35
N GLY A 301 0.03 -27.40 3.39
CA GLY A 301 -0.95 -26.34 3.57
C GLY A 301 -0.49 -25.15 4.42
N VAL A 302 0.75 -25.14 4.93
CA VAL A 302 1.29 -24.09 5.81
C VAL A 302 1.37 -22.75 5.05
N VAL A 303 0.92 -21.67 5.68
CA VAL A 303 1.04 -20.31 5.13
C VAL A 303 2.32 -19.66 5.64
N HIS A 304 3.10 -19.08 4.72
CA HIS A 304 4.33 -18.34 5.02
C HIS A 304 4.20 -16.89 4.53
N ALA A 305 4.92 -15.97 5.17
CA ALA A 305 5.05 -14.60 4.71
C ALA A 305 6.53 -14.17 4.69
N PHE A 306 6.91 -13.39 3.69
CA PHE A 306 8.28 -12.89 3.52
C PHE A 306 8.28 -11.46 2.98
N HIS A 307 9.38 -10.74 3.21
CA HIS A 307 9.69 -9.60 2.37
C HIS A 307 9.87 -10.09 0.92
N ASN A 308 9.11 -9.52 -0.01
CA ASN A 308 9.14 -9.83 -1.44
C ASN A 308 10.36 -9.16 -2.11
N VAL A 309 11.55 -9.51 -1.62
CA VAL A 309 12.83 -8.89 -1.93
C VAL A 309 13.89 -9.99 -2.03
N CYS A 310 14.43 -10.19 -3.23
CA CYS A 310 15.52 -11.12 -3.47
C CYS A 310 16.77 -10.70 -2.68
N ARG A 311 17.37 -11.65 -1.96
CA ARG A 311 18.55 -11.45 -1.12
C ARG A 311 19.86 -11.22 -1.88
N HIS A 312 19.85 -11.28 -3.21
CA HIS A 312 21.01 -10.94 -4.04
C HIS A 312 21.15 -9.42 -4.18
N ARG A 313 20.23 -8.78 -4.91
CA ARG A 313 20.30 -7.34 -5.27
C ARG A 313 18.96 -6.62 -5.12
N GLY A 314 18.06 -7.16 -4.30
CA GLY A 314 16.83 -6.46 -3.90
C GLY A 314 15.68 -6.47 -4.91
N SER A 315 15.77 -7.23 -6.01
CA SER A 315 14.67 -7.32 -6.98
C SER A 315 13.43 -7.96 -6.34
N ARG A 316 12.23 -7.46 -6.68
CA ARG A 316 10.97 -8.11 -6.31
C ARG A 316 10.87 -9.49 -6.97
N LEU A 317 10.47 -10.50 -6.20
CA LEU A 317 10.33 -11.88 -6.68
C LEU A 317 9.02 -12.03 -7.46
N CYS A 318 7.91 -11.71 -6.80
CA CYS A 318 6.58 -11.74 -7.41
C CYS A 318 6.13 -10.31 -7.75
N THR A 319 5.77 -10.09 -9.01
CA THR A 319 5.36 -8.76 -9.51
C THR A 319 3.86 -8.61 -9.72
N SER A 320 3.12 -9.72 -9.84
CA SER A 320 1.67 -9.74 -9.87
C SER A 320 1.08 -9.79 -8.46
N ASP A 321 -0.10 -9.20 -8.28
CA ASP A 321 -0.79 -9.11 -6.98
C ASP A 321 -1.16 -10.47 -6.38
N LYS A 322 -1.42 -11.45 -7.25
CA LYS A 322 -1.67 -12.84 -6.90
C LYS A 322 -1.19 -13.78 -7.99
N GLY A 323 -0.97 -15.04 -7.64
CA GLY A 323 -0.57 -16.04 -8.63
C GLY A 323 -0.39 -17.42 -8.04
N LYS A 324 0.22 -18.31 -8.84
CA LYS A 324 0.61 -19.66 -8.43
C LYS A 324 2.00 -19.98 -8.97
N VAL A 325 2.89 -20.45 -8.10
CA VAL A 325 4.26 -20.82 -8.49
C VAL A 325 4.67 -22.16 -7.87
N ALA A 326 5.55 -22.89 -8.56
CA ALA A 326 6.17 -24.09 -7.99
C ALA A 326 7.33 -23.76 -7.03
N LYS A 327 8.02 -22.64 -7.30
CA LYS A 327 9.16 -22.07 -6.57
C LYS A 327 9.16 -20.55 -6.75
N LEU A 328 9.77 -19.83 -5.82
CA LEU A 328 9.95 -18.38 -5.92
C LEU A 328 11.23 -18.10 -6.71
N VAL A 329 11.10 -17.77 -8.00
CA VAL A 329 12.26 -17.54 -8.88
C VAL A 329 12.43 -16.05 -9.15
N CYS A 330 13.59 -15.50 -8.78
CA CYS A 330 13.91 -14.10 -9.05
C CYS A 330 14.10 -13.88 -10.55
N HIS A 331 13.30 -12.99 -11.15
CA HIS A 331 13.40 -12.67 -12.59
C HIS A 331 14.73 -12.02 -13.00
N TYR A 332 15.51 -11.50 -12.05
CA TYR A 332 16.74 -10.79 -12.38
C TYR A 332 17.91 -11.73 -12.72
N HIS A 333 18.24 -12.65 -11.80
CA HIS A 333 19.37 -13.59 -11.94
C HIS A 333 19.01 -15.02 -11.52
N GLN A 334 17.71 -15.35 -11.49
CA GLN A 334 17.20 -16.70 -11.32
C GLN A 334 17.59 -17.37 -9.98
N TRP A 335 17.94 -16.57 -8.98
CA TRP A 335 17.99 -17.06 -7.59
C TRP A 335 16.62 -17.65 -7.24
N THR A 336 16.63 -18.92 -6.87
CA THR A 336 15.42 -19.72 -6.71
C THR A 336 15.27 -20.11 -5.26
N TYR A 337 14.13 -19.77 -4.67
CA TYR A 337 13.79 -20.07 -3.30
C TYR A 337 12.68 -21.12 -3.25
N GLU A 338 12.72 -21.96 -2.22
CA GLU A 338 11.59 -22.78 -1.83
C GLU A 338 10.43 -21.90 -1.30
N LEU A 339 9.22 -22.45 -1.27
CA LEU A 339 8.03 -21.75 -0.75
C LEU A 339 8.11 -21.44 0.77
N ASP A 340 9.04 -22.09 1.48
CA ASP A 340 9.39 -21.79 2.89
C ASP A 340 10.51 -20.74 3.03
N GLY A 341 10.93 -20.13 1.91
CA GLY A 341 11.90 -19.04 1.88
C GLY A 341 13.38 -19.47 1.84
N ARG A 342 13.70 -20.75 1.94
CA ARG A 342 15.09 -21.23 1.81
C ARG A 342 15.61 -21.02 0.39
N LEU A 343 16.83 -20.48 0.25
CA LEU A 343 17.50 -20.39 -1.05
C LEU A 343 17.92 -21.79 -1.51
N LEU A 344 17.49 -22.20 -2.70
CA LEU A 344 17.77 -23.51 -3.30
C LEU A 344 18.80 -23.44 -4.42
N PHE A 345 18.92 -22.30 -5.09
CA PHE A 345 19.86 -22.12 -6.21
C PHE A 345 20.23 -20.66 -6.38
N ALA A 346 21.53 -20.39 -6.61
CA ALA A 346 22.08 -19.05 -6.75
C ALA A 346 22.99 -18.87 -7.99
N GLY A 347 22.97 -19.81 -8.93
CA GLY A 347 23.94 -19.90 -10.02
C GLY A 347 25.14 -20.80 -9.70
N THR A 348 26.05 -20.98 -10.65
CA THR A 348 27.29 -21.78 -10.49
C THR A 348 28.51 -20.95 -10.08
N GLU A 349 28.49 -19.63 -10.37
CA GLU A 349 29.66 -18.74 -10.25
C GLU A 349 29.68 -17.88 -8.97
N MET A 350 28.99 -18.29 -7.91
CA MET A 350 29.01 -17.55 -6.62
C MET A 350 30.29 -17.77 -5.81
N GLY A 351 31.11 -18.74 -6.20
CA GLY A 351 32.33 -19.14 -5.49
C GLY A 351 32.08 -20.18 -4.39
N ALA A 352 33.16 -20.85 -3.96
CA ALA A 352 33.10 -21.95 -2.99
C ALA A 352 32.69 -21.51 -1.57
N ASP A 353 32.96 -20.25 -1.21
CA ASP A 353 32.68 -19.70 0.12
C ASP A 353 31.22 -19.20 0.28
N PHE A 354 30.39 -19.31 -0.77
CA PHE A 354 29.00 -18.86 -0.72
C PHE A 354 28.09 -19.87 -0.02
N ASP A 355 27.69 -19.54 1.21
CA ASP A 355 26.73 -20.33 1.98
C ASP A 355 25.28 -19.87 1.73
N MET A 356 24.57 -20.62 0.89
CA MET A 356 23.16 -20.37 0.58
C MET A 356 22.25 -20.28 1.82
N LYS A 357 22.60 -20.93 2.94
CA LYS A 357 21.78 -20.91 4.16
C LYS A 357 21.66 -19.51 4.78
N GLN A 358 22.63 -18.63 4.52
CA GLN A 358 22.65 -17.25 5.04
C GLN A 358 21.76 -16.28 4.23
N TYR A 359 21.31 -16.72 3.05
CA TYR A 359 20.62 -15.89 2.07
C TYR A 359 19.18 -16.32 1.79
N GLY A 360 18.54 -17.02 2.73
CA GLY A 360 17.08 -17.23 2.70
C GLY A 360 16.29 -15.92 2.77
N LEU A 361 15.03 -15.95 2.31
CA LEU A 361 14.14 -14.78 2.37
C LEU A 361 13.97 -14.32 3.82
N LYS A 362 13.81 -13.00 4.01
CA LYS A 362 13.55 -12.43 5.34
C LYS A 362 12.08 -12.72 5.71
N PRO A 363 11.81 -13.49 6.77
CA PRO A 363 10.45 -13.85 7.15
C PRO A 363 9.70 -12.62 7.67
N VAL A 364 8.38 -12.67 7.54
CA VAL A 364 7.41 -11.78 8.16
C VAL A 364 6.54 -12.68 9.05
N ASN A 365 6.21 -12.22 10.26
CA ASN A 365 5.36 -12.99 11.16
C ASN A 365 4.00 -13.23 10.50
N VAL A 366 3.47 -14.44 10.58
CA VAL A 366 2.20 -14.82 9.96
C VAL A 366 1.42 -15.78 10.85
N LYS A 367 0.12 -15.56 10.97
CA LYS A 367 -0.84 -16.44 11.65
C LYS A 367 -2.14 -16.52 10.84
N THR A 368 -2.90 -17.60 11.02
CA THR A 368 -4.20 -17.77 10.37
C THR A 368 -5.26 -18.11 11.40
N ALA A 369 -6.43 -17.49 11.33
CA ALA A 369 -7.59 -17.82 12.16
C ALA A 369 -8.89 -17.38 11.50
N GLY A 370 -9.94 -18.19 11.63
CA GLY A 370 -11.29 -17.86 11.14
C GLY A 370 -11.35 -17.53 9.64
N GLY A 371 -10.48 -18.12 8.82
CA GLY A 371 -10.37 -17.82 7.39
C GLY A 371 -9.56 -16.56 7.04
N TYR A 372 -9.03 -15.83 8.02
CA TYR A 372 -8.18 -14.65 7.82
C TYR A 372 -6.70 -15.01 7.90
N ILE A 373 -5.87 -14.29 7.14
CA ILE A 373 -4.41 -14.36 7.22
C ILE A 373 -3.89 -13.06 7.83
N PHE A 374 -3.25 -13.16 8.99
CA PHE A 374 -2.64 -12.05 9.71
C PHE A 374 -1.13 -12.02 9.48
N ILE A 375 -0.55 -10.84 9.28
CA ILE A 375 0.89 -10.63 9.21
C ILE A 375 1.35 -9.52 10.17
N SER A 376 2.61 -9.56 10.59
CA SER A 376 3.26 -8.43 11.27
C SER A 376 4.73 -8.35 10.88
N LEU A 377 5.22 -7.11 10.68
CA LEU A 377 6.62 -6.84 10.33
C LEU A 377 7.51 -6.66 11.58
N ALA A 378 6.92 -6.57 12.77
CA ALA A 378 7.69 -6.55 14.02
C ALA A 378 8.43 -7.87 14.21
N GLU A 379 9.65 -7.80 14.74
CA GLU A 379 10.40 -8.98 15.19
C GLU A 379 9.65 -9.70 16.32
N ASN A 380 9.14 -8.92 17.28
CA ASN A 380 8.33 -9.38 18.41
C ASN A 380 6.95 -8.73 18.35
N PRO A 381 5.99 -9.28 17.58
CA PRO A 381 4.67 -8.69 17.43
C PRO A 381 3.86 -8.80 18.73
N PRO A 382 2.89 -7.91 18.98
CA PRO A 382 2.01 -7.99 20.15
C PRO A 382 1.26 -9.33 20.23
N ALA A 383 0.88 -9.75 21.43
CA ALA A 383 0.06 -10.95 21.61
C ALA A 383 -1.26 -10.85 20.83
N ILE A 384 -1.73 -11.96 20.27
CA ILE A 384 -3.00 -12.01 19.52
C ILE A 384 -3.74 -13.35 19.71
N ASP A 385 -3.14 -14.34 20.35
CA ASP A 385 -3.63 -15.73 20.31
C ASP A 385 -5.01 -15.91 20.93
N ASP A 386 -5.33 -15.19 22.01
CA ASP A 386 -6.67 -15.24 22.62
C ASP A 386 -7.75 -14.75 21.65
N PHE A 387 -7.48 -13.65 20.94
CA PHE A 387 -8.37 -13.16 19.90
C PHE A 387 -8.50 -14.16 18.75
N LEU A 388 -7.40 -14.77 18.29
CA LEU A 388 -7.44 -15.77 17.21
C LEU A 388 -8.22 -17.02 17.61
N SER A 389 -8.12 -17.46 18.87
CA SER A 389 -8.89 -18.57 19.42
C SER A 389 -10.39 -18.27 19.40
N THR A 390 -10.80 -17.11 19.91
CA THR A 390 -12.20 -16.67 19.85
C THR A 390 -12.68 -16.46 18.42
N LEU A 391 -11.85 -15.90 17.54
CA LEU A 391 -12.19 -15.74 16.13
C LEU A 391 -12.43 -17.10 15.45
N ASN A 392 -11.59 -18.12 15.71
CA ASN A 392 -11.81 -19.47 15.21
C ASN A 392 -13.16 -20.04 15.70
N HIS A 393 -13.48 -19.86 16.99
CA HIS A 393 -14.75 -20.32 17.54
C HIS A 393 -15.95 -19.63 16.85
N TYR A 394 -15.90 -18.31 16.66
CA TYR A 394 -17.00 -17.54 16.07
C TYR A 394 -17.15 -17.75 14.57
N MET A 395 -16.05 -18.09 13.88
CA MET A 395 -16.04 -18.35 12.44
C MET A 395 -16.32 -19.82 12.08
N GLU A 396 -16.31 -20.74 13.06
CA GLU A 396 -16.63 -22.17 12.84
C GLU A 396 -17.95 -22.38 12.09
N PRO A 397 -19.07 -21.70 12.41
CA PRO A 397 -20.34 -21.93 11.72
C PRO A 397 -20.29 -21.63 10.22
N TYR A 398 -19.37 -20.75 9.80
CA TYR A 398 -19.27 -20.24 8.42
C TYR A 398 -18.45 -21.15 7.50
N ASP A 399 -17.73 -22.13 8.05
CA ASP A 399 -16.90 -23.09 7.28
C ASP A 399 -15.95 -22.41 6.28
N MET A 400 -15.08 -21.55 6.80
CA MET A 400 -14.29 -20.63 5.99
C MET A 400 -13.35 -21.30 4.97
N GLU A 401 -12.98 -22.57 5.18
CA GLU A 401 -12.20 -23.36 4.22
C GLU A 401 -12.99 -23.69 2.93
N ASN A 402 -14.32 -23.63 2.99
CA ASN A 402 -15.21 -23.87 1.86
C ASN A 402 -15.83 -22.59 1.29
N THR A 403 -15.07 -21.50 1.30
CA THR A 403 -15.51 -20.20 0.80
C THR A 403 -14.73 -19.73 -0.43
N LYS A 404 -15.23 -18.70 -1.10
CA LYS A 404 -14.53 -17.96 -2.14
C LYS A 404 -14.85 -16.47 -2.06
N VAL A 405 -13.93 -15.63 -2.55
CA VAL A 405 -14.22 -14.23 -2.82
C VAL A 405 -15.10 -14.14 -4.06
N ALA A 406 -16.36 -13.74 -3.90
CA ALA A 406 -17.28 -13.49 -5.00
C ALA A 406 -16.87 -12.23 -5.77
N ILE A 407 -16.53 -11.18 -5.03
CA ILE A 407 -16.13 -9.89 -5.60
C ILE A 407 -15.25 -9.12 -4.62
N GLN A 408 -14.35 -8.31 -5.17
CA GLN A 408 -13.53 -7.35 -4.45
C GLN A 408 -13.66 -5.99 -5.12
N THR A 409 -13.81 -4.95 -4.33
CA THR A 409 -13.75 -3.56 -4.75
C THR A 409 -12.64 -2.84 -4.01
N THR A 410 -12.12 -1.79 -4.63
CA THR A 410 -11.11 -0.92 -4.05
C THR A 410 -11.50 0.52 -4.31
N LEU A 411 -11.48 1.33 -3.26
CA LEU A 411 -11.79 2.75 -3.26
C LEU A 411 -10.59 3.51 -2.71
N PHE A 412 -10.26 4.65 -3.31
CA PHE A 412 -9.25 5.56 -2.80
C PHE A 412 -9.95 6.80 -2.24
N GLU A 413 -9.67 7.11 -0.98
CA GLU A 413 -10.22 8.25 -0.26
C GLU A 413 -9.10 9.26 -0.05
N LYS A 414 -9.32 10.52 -0.42
CA LYS A 414 -8.37 11.62 -0.18
C LYS A 414 -8.45 12.13 1.26
N ALA A 415 -8.25 11.21 2.20
CA ALA A 415 -8.27 11.44 3.62
C ALA A 415 -7.23 10.56 4.32
N ASN A 416 -6.73 11.04 5.46
CA ASN A 416 -5.86 10.27 6.34
C ASN A 416 -6.57 9.01 6.83
N TRP A 417 -5.82 7.91 6.99
CA TRP A 417 -6.37 6.62 7.42
C TRP A 417 -7.11 6.70 8.77
N LYS A 418 -6.66 7.59 9.68
CA LYS A 418 -7.33 7.80 10.96
C LYS A 418 -8.73 8.36 10.76
N LEU A 419 -8.94 9.30 9.83
CA LEU A 419 -10.28 9.84 9.54
C LEU A 419 -11.23 8.77 9.01
N VAL A 420 -10.73 7.86 8.18
CA VAL A 420 -11.51 6.72 7.67
C VAL A 420 -11.96 5.82 8.82
N LEU A 421 -11.06 5.53 9.77
CA LEU A 421 -11.39 4.74 10.95
C LEU A 421 -12.31 5.51 11.90
N GLU A 422 -12.04 6.79 12.18
CA GLU A 422 -12.89 7.63 13.01
C GLU A 422 -14.33 7.65 12.47
N ASN A 423 -14.52 7.86 11.16
CA ASN A 423 -15.83 7.78 10.49
C ASN A 423 -16.48 6.40 10.69
N ASN A 424 -15.73 5.30 10.54
CA ASN A 424 -16.27 3.95 10.77
C ASN A 424 -16.68 3.67 12.23
N ARG A 425 -16.03 4.33 13.21
CA ARG A 425 -16.20 4.01 14.64
C ARG A 425 -17.39 4.71 15.29
N GLU A 426 -18.22 5.39 14.52
CA GLU A 426 -19.45 6.00 14.97
C GLU A 426 -20.56 5.85 13.91
N CYS A 427 -21.79 6.17 14.31
CA CYS A 427 -22.94 6.19 13.41
C CYS A 427 -23.77 7.46 13.65
N TYR A 428 -23.11 8.54 14.07
CA TYR A 428 -23.72 9.85 14.25
C TYR A 428 -24.10 10.48 12.92
N HIS A 429 -23.30 10.27 11.88
CA HIS A 429 -23.58 10.75 10.52
C HIS A 429 -24.55 9.86 9.74
N CYS A 430 -24.83 8.63 10.22
CA CYS A 430 -25.56 7.60 9.49
C CYS A 430 -26.97 8.04 9.05
N ASN A 431 -27.77 8.56 9.98
CA ASN A 431 -29.16 8.93 9.70
C ASN A 431 -29.29 9.98 8.57
N ALA A 432 -28.30 10.86 8.42
CA ALA A 432 -28.30 11.86 7.36
C ALA A 432 -27.65 11.37 6.05
N SER A 433 -26.76 10.38 6.12
CA SER A 433 -25.81 10.08 5.05
C SER A 433 -26.01 8.71 4.39
N HIS A 434 -26.66 7.74 5.06
CA HIS A 434 -26.72 6.34 4.60
C HIS A 434 -28.14 5.78 4.44
N PRO A 435 -28.95 6.31 3.51
CA PRO A 435 -30.30 5.81 3.28
C PRO A 435 -30.35 4.36 2.80
N GLU A 436 -29.28 3.83 2.19
CA GLU A 436 -29.18 2.41 1.80
C GLU A 436 -28.85 1.50 2.97
N LEU A 437 -27.87 1.86 3.80
CA LEU A 437 -27.42 1.04 4.93
C LEU A 437 -28.51 0.89 6.00
N LEU A 438 -29.16 2.00 6.34
CA LEU A 438 -30.19 2.07 7.38
C LEU A 438 -31.51 1.39 6.99
N LYS A 439 -31.61 0.80 5.79
CA LYS A 439 -32.69 -0.15 5.47
C LYS A 439 -32.55 -1.47 6.21
N THR A 440 -31.34 -1.79 6.67
CA THR A 440 -31.04 -3.10 7.28
C THR A 440 -30.22 -2.99 8.56
N LEU A 441 -29.26 -2.07 8.63
CA LEU A 441 -28.37 -1.95 9.79
C LEU A 441 -29.08 -1.23 10.94
N LEU A 442 -28.89 -1.76 12.15
CA LEU A 442 -29.15 -1.04 13.40
C LEU A 442 -27.88 -0.35 13.87
N GLU A 443 -27.98 0.93 14.22
CA GLU A 443 -26.84 1.80 14.57
C GLU A 443 -26.16 1.42 15.90
N TRP A 444 -26.80 0.59 16.72
CA TRP A 444 -26.28 0.16 18.01
C TRP A 444 -25.32 -1.02 17.88
N ASP A 445 -24.27 -0.98 18.70
CA ASP A 445 -23.26 -2.04 18.83
C ASP A 445 -23.40 -2.84 20.14
N ASP A 446 -24.26 -2.39 21.06
CA ASP A 446 -24.45 -2.98 22.38
C ASP A 446 -25.86 -2.65 22.93
N VAL A 447 -26.43 -3.58 23.70
CA VAL A 447 -27.66 -3.39 24.48
C VAL A 447 -27.46 -2.47 25.70
N THR A 448 -26.21 -2.25 26.11
CA THR A 448 -25.86 -1.30 27.18
C THR A 448 -25.77 0.15 26.70
N ASP A 449 -25.87 0.39 25.38
CA ASP A 449 -25.89 1.75 24.84
C ASP A 449 -27.03 2.56 25.50
N PRO A 450 -26.76 3.77 26.02
CA PRO A 450 -27.80 4.59 26.67
C PRO A 450 -28.96 4.96 25.75
N ARG A 451 -28.78 4.86 24.42
CA ARG A 451 -29.81 5.10 23.40
C ARG A 451 -30.64 3.84 23.09
N ALA A 452 -30.24 2.67 23.58
CA ALA A 452 -30.94 1.41 23.33
C ALA A 452 -32.28 1.38 24.07
N ASP A 453 -33.38 1.47 23.32
CA ASP A 453 -34.73 1.34 23.85
C ASP A 453 -35.10 -0.12 24.18
N GLN A 454 -36.26 -0.32 24.80
CA GLN A 454 -36.70 -1.67 25.17
C GLN A 454 -37.01 -2.53 23.93
N ALA A 455 -37.52 -1.94 22.85
CA ALA A 455 -37.83 -2.67 21.63
C ALA A 455 -36.57 -3.29 20.98
N PHE A 456 -35.47 -2.55 20.97
CA PHE A 456 -34.17 -3.06 20.54
C PHE A 456 -33.67 -4.18 21.44
N LYS A 457 -33.76 -4.01 22.77
CA LYS A 457 -33.33 -5.05 23.73
C LYS A 457 -34.13 -6.34 23.58
N ASP A 458 -35.45 -6.23 23.39
CA ASP A 458 -36.32 -7.38 23.14
C ASP A 458 -35.98 -8.09 21.82
N HIS A 459 -35.65 -7.31 20.78
CA HIS A 459 -35.21 -7.84 19.48
C HIS A 459 -33.87 -8.58 19.57
N VAL A 460 -32.91 -8.04 20.32
CA VAL A 460 -31.63 -8.71 20.61
C VAL A 460 -31.87 -10.00 21.39
N ALA A 461 -32.73 -9.99 22.40
CA ALA A 461 -33.05 -11.19 23.20
C ALA A 461 -33.72 -12.30 22.35
N ALA A 462 -34.67 -11.93 21.48
CA ALA A 462 -35.32 -12.87 20.57
C ALA A 462 -34.30 -13.46 19.57
N SER A 463 -33.39 -12.64 19.05
CA SER A 463 -32.34 -13.09 18.13
C SER A 463 -31.32 -14.00 18.81
N ALA A 464 -30.94 -13.69 20.05
CA ALA A 464 -30.08 -14.53 20.86
C ALA A 464 -30.67 -15.94 21.09
N ALA A 465 -31.97 -16.02 21.40
CA ALA A 465 -32.65 -17.32 21.53
C ALA A 465 -32.61 -18.15 20.23
N ALA A 466 -32.71 -17.49 19.06
CA ALA A 466 -32.58 -18.18 17.76
C ALA A 466 -31.13 -18.64 17.49
N TRP A 467 -30.13 -17.82 17.85
CA TRP A 467 -28.72 -18.19 17.74
C TRP A 467 -28.35 -19.36 18.66
N ASP A 468 -28.87 -19.37 19.90
CA ASP A 468 -28.69 -20.49 20.84
C ASP A 468 -29.26 -21.80 20.30
N ALA A 469 -30.46 -21.76 19.70
CA ALA A 469 -31.10 -22.93 19.12
C ALA A 469 -30.24 -23.58 18.00
N GLU A 470 -29.45 -22.80 17.26
CA GLU A 470 -28.51 -23.27 16.23
C GLU A 470 -27.05 -23.37 16.70
N LYS A 471 -26.78 -23.08 17.99
CA LYS A 471 -25.42 -23.05 18.57
C LYS A 471 -24.49 -22.10 17.79
N ILE A 472 -24.99 -20.90 17.50
CA ILE A 472 -24.25 -19.83 16.83
C ILE A 472 -23.62 -18.92 17.90
N PRO A 473 -22.29 -18.73 17.93
CA PRO A 473 -21.65 -17.80 18.86
C PRO A 473 -22.07 -16.34 18.58
N TYR A 474 -22.38 -15.61 19.65
CA TYR A 474 -22.89 -14.23 19.55
C TYR A 474 -22.44 -13.29 20.67
N ALA A 475 -21.92 -13.82 21.78
CA ALA A 475 -21.55 -13.00 22.94
C ALA A 475 -20.53 -11.92 22.55
N HIS A 476 -20.58 -10.77 23.22
CA HIS A 476 -19.59 -9.72 23.02
C HIS A 476 -18.24 -10.18 23.61
N ALA A 477 -17.20 -10.19 22.78
CA ALA A 477 -15.82 -10.41 23.18
C ALA A 477 -14.94 -9.22 22.78
N SER A 478 -14.13 -8.72 23.70
CA SER A 478 -13.17 -7.63 23.48
C SER A 478 -11.79 -8.03 23.98
N PHE A 479 -10.74 -7.64 23.26
CA PHE A 479 -9.34 -7.88 23.62
C PHE A 479 -8.59 -6.55 23.59
N GLY A 480 -8.64 -5.86 24.74
CA GLY A 480 -8.32 -4.44 24.82
C GLY A 480 -9.22 -3.61 23.91
N LEU A 481 -8.71 -2.46 23.47
CA LEU A 481 -9.38 -1.60 22.48
C LEU A 481 -9.14 -2.03 21.03
N ARG A 482 -8.16 -2.91 20.80
CA ARG A 482 -7.70 -3.30 19.46
C ARG A 482 -8.70 -4.19 18.73
N ASN A 483 -9.26 -5.18 19.43
CA ASN A 483 -10.10 -6.21 18.82
C ASN A 483 -11.45 -6.31 19.52
N ARG A 484 -12.52 -6.45 18.73
CA ARG A 484 -13.88 -6.66 19.22
C ARG A 484 -14.64 -7.59 18.29
N ILE A 485 -15.38 -8.55 18.84
CA ILE A 485 -16.35 -9.36 18.12
C ILE A 485 -17.70 -9.22 18.83
N VAL A 486 -18.73 -8.85 18.08
CA VAL A 486 -20.10 -8.74 18.61
C VAL A 486 -21.10 -9.10 17.52
N ARG A 487 -22.17 -9.81 17.87
CA ARG A 487 -23.27 -10.09 16.92
C ARG A 487 -24.50 -9.31 17.31
N MET A 488 -24.95 -8.46 16.40
CA MET A 488 -26.16 -7.67 16.56
C MET A 488 -27.19 -8.06 15.51
N PRO A 489 -28.48 -8.08 15.84
CA PRO A 489 -29.50 -8.32 14.83
C PRO A 489 -29.52 -7.18 13.81
N LEU A 490 -30.04 -7.47 12.62
CA LEU A 490 -30.41 -6.45 11.66
C LEU A 490 -31.82 -5.93 11.98
N LEU A 491 -32.28 -4.92 11.24
CA LEU A 491 -33.66 -4.45 11.32
C LEU A 491 -34.64 -5.61 11.14
N LYS A 492 -35.72 -5.60 11.93
CA LYS A 492 -36.70 -6.68 11.94
C LYS A 492 -37.25 -6.94 10.53
N GLY A 493 -37.20 -8.21 10.11
CA GLY A 493 -37.62 -8.63 8.77
C GLY A 493 -36.54 -8.54 7.71
N THR A 494 -35.30 -8.18 8.08
CA THR A 494 -34.13 -8.19 7.20
C THR A 494 -33.11 -9.21 7.69
N VAL A 495 -32.42 -9.87 6.76
CA VAL A 495 -31.48 -10.97 7.03
C VAL A 495 -30.09 -10.72 6.46
N SER A 496 -29.95 -9.73 5.58
CA SER A 496 -28.69 -9.38 4.94
C SER A 496 -28.67 -7.91 4.54
N MET A 497 -27.48 -7.33 4.38
CA MET A 497 -27.27 -5.92 3.99
C MET A 497 -27.47 -5.72 2.50
N THR A 498 -28.70 -5.92 2.05
CA THR A 498 -29.17 -5.68 0.68
C THR A 498 -30.29 -4.64 0.70
N LEU A 499 -30.57 -4.00 -0.43
CA LEU A 499 -31.59 -2.94 -0.47
C LEU A 499 -33.00 -3.40 -0.08
N ASP A 500 -33.32 -4.67 -0.28
CA ASP A 500 -34.62 -5.27 0.08
C ASP A 500 -34.58 -6.06 1.39
N GLY A 501 -33.42 -6.07 2.08
CA GLY A 501 -33.19 -6.80 3.32
C GLY A 501 -33.18 -8.32 3.18
N LYS A 502 -33.30 -8.89 1.97
CA LYS A 502 -33.27 -10.34 1.74
C LYS A 502 -31.84 -10.84 1.54
N GLN A 503 -31.64 -12.16 1.61
CA GLN A 503 -30.35 -12.79 1.33
C GLN A 503 -29.67 -12.22 0.08
N GLY A 504 -28.40 -11.86 0.18
CA GLY A 504 -27.50 -11.56 -0.94
C GLY A 504 -27.15 -12.82 -1.74
N CYS A 505 -27.04 -13.96 -1.05
CA CYS A 505 -26.77 -15.28 -1.62
C CYS A 505 -27.80 -16.32 -1.14
N ALA A 506 -28.41 -17.07 -2.06
CA ALA A 506 -29.37 -18.13 -1.74
C ALA A 506 -28.71 -19.30 -0.97
N LYS A 507 -27.42 -19.54 -1.22
CA LYS A 507 -26.64 -20.56 -0.51
C LYS A 507 -26.03 -19.98 0.77
N LEU A 508 -26.47 -20.50 1.92
CA LEU A 508 -25.95 -20.13 3.23
C LEU A 508 -24.51 -20.65 3.47
N MET A 509 -23.85 -20.02 4.43
CA MET A 509 -22.46 -20.32 4.81
C MET A 509 -22.40 -21.53 5.76
N GLY A 510 -21.43 -22.41 5.56
CA GLY A 510 -21.14 -23.57 6.42
C GLY A 510 -22.37 -24.34 6.90
N ARG A 511 -22.53 -24.45 8.23
CA ARG A 511 -23.62 -25.21 8.88
C ARG A 511 -24.84 -24.36 9.26
N ILE A 512 -24.88 -23.10 8.83
CA ILE A 512 -25.94 -22.15 9.15
C ILE A 512 -27.23 -22.56 8.45
N LYS A 513 -28.36 -22.57 9.18
CA LYS A 513 -29.68 -22.93 8.63
C LYS A 513 -30.63 -21.74 8.60
N ASN A 514 -30.60 -20.90 9.63
CA ASN A 514 -31.34 -19.65 9.66
C ASN A 514 -30.59 -18.55 8.90
N PRO A 515 -31.16 -17.97 7.83
CA PRO A 515 -30.54 -16.82 7.15
C PRO A 515 -30.46 -15.58 8.05
N ASP A 516 -31.36 -15.43 9.01
CA ASP A 516 -31.40 -14.29 9.94
C ASP A 516 -30.43 -14.46 11.11
N LEU A 517 -29.14 -14.33 10.83
CA LEU A 517 -28.08 -14.33 11.85
C LEU A 517 -27.68 -12.92 12.31
N GLY A 518 -28.44 -11.90 11.89
CA GLY A 518 -28.01 -10.51 12.01
C GLY A 518 -26.67 -10.25 11.33
N SER A 519 -25.89 -9.35 11.92
CA SER A 519 -24.53 -9.01 11.51
C SER A 519 -23.57 -9.25 12.67
N MET A 520 -22.68 -10.24 12.53
CA MET A 520 -21.49 -10.31 13.37
C MET A 520 -20.46 -9.29 12.91
N ARG A 521 -20.14 -8.34 13.78
CA ARG A 521 -19.22 -7.22 13.57
C ARG A 521 -17.87 -7.57 14.19
N ILE A 522 -16.83 -7.63 13.38
CA ILE A 522 -15.45 -7.87 13.84
C ILE A 522 -14.65 -6.59 13.62
N LEU A 523 -14.10 -6.01 14.68
CA LEU A 523 -13.13 -4.93 14.63
C LEU A 523 -11.73 -5.50 14.86
N HIS A 524 -10.77 -5.09 14.02
CA HIS A 524 -9.35 -5.36 14.19
C HIS A 524 -8.54 -4.13 13.77
N LEU A 525 -8.14 -3.33 14.77
CA LEU A 525 -7.29 -2.16 14.58
C LEU A 525 -5.84 -2.60 14.23
N PRO A 526 -5.11 -1.83 13.40
CA PRO A 526 -5.43 -0.47 12.92
C PRO A 526 -6.47 -0.36 11.80
N HIS A 527 -6.76 -1.44 11.08
CA HIS A 527 -7.12 -1.26 9.67
C HIS A 527 -8.32 -2.06 9.15
N SER A 528 -9.12 -2.71 10.01
CA SER A 528 -10.19 -3.58 9.52
C SER A 528 -11.44 -3.55 10.40
N TRP A 529 -12.59 -3.52 9.73
CA TRP A 529 -13.89 -3.90 10.28
C TRP A 529 -14.55 -4.90 9.32
N ASN A 530 -15.45 -5.75 9.82
CA ASN A 530 -16.06 -6.81 9.00
C ASN A 530 -17.49 -7.07 9.45
N HIS A 531 -18.34 -7.49 8.52
CA HIS A 531 -19.74 -7.87 8.75
C HIS A 531 -19.99 -9.28 8.23
N CYS A 532 -20.39 -10.21 9.11
CA CYS A 532 -20.70 -11.58 8.75
C CYS A 532 -22.19 -11.86 8.95
N MET A 533 -22.92 -12.12 7.86
CA MET A 533 -24.33 -12.49 7.84
C MET A 533 -24.46 -13.98 7.50
N GLY A 534 -25.66 -14.56 7.58
CA GLY A 534 -25.86 -16.00 7.37
C GLY A 534 -25.49 -16.48 5.96
N ASP A 535 -25.57 -15.60 4.97
CA ASP A 535 -25.43 -15.92 3.55
C ASP A 535 -24.11 -15.46 2.91
N HIS A 536 -23.48 -14.43 3.45
CA HIS A 536 -22.18 -13.94 2.99
C HIS A 536 -21.46 -13.10 4.04
N ILE A 537 -20.17 -12.86 3.83
CA ILE A 537 -19.32 -12.03 4.69
C ILE A 537 -18.78 -10.86 3.88
N ILE A 538 -18.69 -9.69 4.51
CA ILE A 538 -18.11 -8.47 3.95
C ILE A 538 -16.89 -8.09 4.79
N VAL A 539 -15.72 -8.11 4.17
CA VAL A 539 -14.42 -7.86 4.80
C VAL A 539 -13.88 -6.52 4.32
N PHE A 540 -13.53 -5.62 5.25
CA PHE A 540 -12.93 -4.33 4.94
C PHE A 540 -11.49 -4.28 5.44
N THR A 541 -10.62 -3.70 4.61
CA THR A 541 -9.24 -3.37 5.00
C THR A 541 -8.90 -1.94 4.55
N VAL A 542 -8.14 -1.23 5.38
CA VAL A 542 -7.79 0.19 5.22
C VAL A 542 -6.27 0.33 5.09
N TRP A 543 -5.79 0.73 3.92
CA TRP A 543 -4.37 0.79 3.62
C TRP A 543 -3.93 2.24 3.46
N PRO A 544 -3.11 2.79 4.37
CA PRO A 544 -2.59 4.14 4.22
C PRO A 544 -1.65 4.21 3.00
N ILE A 545 -1.89 5.19 2.12
CA ILE A 545 -1.09 5.43 0.91
C ILE A 545 -0.16 6.62 1.11
N SER A 546 -0.67 7.69 1.71
CA SER A 546 0.07 8.89 2.12
C SER A 546 -0.56 9.53 3.35
N ALA A 547 -0.02 10.66 3.83
CA ALA A 547 -0.62 11.40 4.93
C ALA A 547 -2.09 11.79 4.68
N GLN A 548 -2.53 11.89 3.43
CA GLN A 548 -3.90 12.33 3.07
C GLN A 548 -4.54 11.46 1.99
N GLU A 549 -4.10 10.21 1.83
CA GLU A 549 -4.74 9.26 0.93
C GLU A 549 -4.75 7.87 1.54
N THR A 550 -5.91 7.23 1.47
CA THR A 550 -6.17 5.91 2.04
C THR A 550 -6.88 5.05 1.02
N MET A 551 -6.48 3.79 0.91
CA MET A 551 -7.11 2.80 0.06
C MET A 551 -7.97 1.84 0.90
N VAL A 552 -9.26 1.84 0.68
CA VAL A 552 -10.21 0.90 1.31
C VAL A 552 -10.48 -0.23 0.32
N THR A 553 -10.27 -1.47 0.77
CA THR A 553 -10.61 -2.67 0.00
C THR A 553 -11.73 -3.43 0.69
N THR A 554 -12.80 -3.70 -0.05
CA THR A 554 -13.96 -4.46 0.42
C THR A 554 -14.07 -5.77 -0.35
N LYS A 555 -14.24 -6.89 0.35
CA LYS A 555 -14.42 -8.22 -0.24
C LYS A 555 -15.72 -8.85 0.22
N TRP A 556 -16.47 -9.44 -0.71
CA TRP A 556 -17.65 -10.23 -0.41
C TRP A 556 -17.29 -11.71 -0.57
N ILE A 557 -17.51 -12.46 0.48
CA ILE A 557 -17.16 -13.88 0.57
C ILE A 557 -18.44 -14.68 0.67
N VAL A 558 -18.55 -15.68 -0.20
CA VAL A 558 -19.69 -16.60 -0.28
C VAL A 558 -19.18 -18.04 -0.19
N HIS A 559 -20.10 -18.99 -0.02
CA HIS A 559 -19.77 -20.41 -0.12
C HIS A 559 -19.15 -20.73 -1.49
N LYS A 560 -18.10 -21.56 -1.54
CA LYS A 560 -17.32 -21.85 -2.76
C LYS A 560 -18.19 -22.35 -3.92
N ASP A 561 -19.19 -23.16 -3.60
CA ASP A 561 -20.12 -23.76 -4.57
C ASP A 561 -21.28 -22.84 -4.97
N ALA A 562 -21.42 -21.65 -4.38
CA ALA A 562 -22.44 -20.69 -4.81
C ALA A 562 -22.11 -20.19 -6.23
N VAL A 563 -23.09 -20.14 -7.13
CA VAL A 563 -22.89 -19.79 -8.54
C VAL A 563 -23.45 -18.40 -8.84
N GLU A 564 -22.60 -17.52 -9.37
CA GLU A 564 -23.02 -16.19 -9.81
C GLU A 564 -24.10 -16.28 -10.91
N GLY A 565 -25.14 -15.46 -10.81
CA GLY A 565 -26.30 -15.47 -11.69
C GLY A 565 -27.34 -16.55 -11.36
N VAL A 566 -27.07 -17.42 -10.38
CA VAL A 566 -28.01 -18.44 -9.88
C VAL A 566 -28.27 -18.22 -8.39
N ASP A 567 -27.23 -18.34 -7.56
CA ASP A 567 -27.33 -18.21 -6.11
C ASP A 567 -27.20 -16.75 -5.67
N TYR A 568 -26.43 -15.94 -6.40
CA TYR A 568 -26.22 -14.54 -6.08
C TYR A 568 -26.02 -13.68 -7.32
N ASP A 569 -26.33 -12.39 -7.19
CA ASP A 569 -26.04 -11.36 -8.18
C ASP A 569 -25.06 -10.34 -7.58
N VAL A 570 -23.93 -10.11 -8.27
CA VAL A 570 -22.82 -9.29 -7.76
C VAL A 570 -23.23 -7.82 -7.59
N GLU A 571 -24.01 -7.27 -8.51
CA GLU A 571 -24.44 -5.87 -8.44
C GLU A 571 -25.37 -5.65 -7.24
N ARG A 572 -26.36 -6.53 -7.06
CA ARG A 572 -27.28 -6.49 -5.92
C ARG A 572 -26.57 -6.66 -4.58
N MET A 573 -25.64 -7.60 -4.47
CA MET A 573 -24.88 -7.83 -3.22
C MET A 573 -24.04 -6.63 -2.80
N ARG A 574 -23.50 -5.90 -3.78
CA ARG A 574 -22.62 -4.75 -3.52
C ARG A 574 -23.36 -3.46 -3.27
N GLN A 575 -24.58 -3.34 -3.76
CA GLN A 575 -25.28 -2.06 -3.88
C GLN A 575 -25.32 -1.21 -2.61
N VAL A 576 -25.59 -1.83 -1.45
CA VAL A 576 -25.62 -1.11 -0.16
C VAL A 576 -24.25 -0.55 0.17
N TRP A 577 -23.21 -1.38 0.16
CA TRP A 577 -21.88 -0.98 0.60
C TRP A 577 -21.10 -0.18 -0.45
N ASP A 578 -21.37 -0.36 -1.74
CA ASP A 578 -20.82 0.54 -2.76
C ASP A 578 -21.37 1.96 -2.58
N ALA A 579 -22.66 2.11 -2.22
CA ALA A 579 -23.25 3.41 -1.91
C ALA A 579 -22.70 3.99 -0.59
N THR A 580 -22.69 3.18 0.47
CA THR A 580 -22.15 3.58 1.79
C THR A 580 -20.69 3.99 1.72
N ASN A 581 -19.83 3.19 1.10
CA ASN A 581 -18.40 3.53 0.97
C ASN A 581 -18.19 4.84 0.18
N ASP A 582 -18.99 5.10 -0.87
CA ASP A 582 -18.87 6.37 -1.61
C ASP A 582 -19.39 7.57 -0.80
N GLN A 583 -20.43 7.37 0.02
CA GLN A 583 -20.92 8.39 0.96
C GLN A 583 -19.87 8.72 2.02
N ASP A 584 -19.30 7.69 2.66
CA ASP A 584 -18.23 7.81 3.65
C ASP A 584 -17.00 8.51 3.09
N ARG A 585 -16.55 8.10 1.90
CA ARG A 585 -15.43 8.76 1.21
C ARG A 585 -15.67 10.26 1.06
N ARG A 586 -16.86 10.67 0.63
CA ARG A 586 -17.16 12.10 0.44
C ARG A 586 -17.09 12.86 1.78
N LEU A 587 -17.60 12.27 2.86
CA LEU A 587 -17.51 12.85 4.20
C LEU A 587 -16.06 12.97 4.67
N ALA A 588 -15.28 11.90 4.55
CA ALA A 588 -13.87 11.87 4.93
C ALA A 588 -13.02 12.86 4.13
N GLU A 589 -13.24 12.96 2.80
CA GLU A 589 -12.53 13.90 1.94
C GLU A 589 -12.84 15.36 2.28
N GLU A 590 -14.10 15.70 2.58
CA GLU A 590 -14.45 17.06 3.01
C GLU A 590 -13.93 17.36 4.42
N ASN A 591 -13.94 16.37 5.33
CA ASN A 591 -13.33 16.50 6.65
C ASN A 591 -11.82 16.79 6.54
N GLN A 592 -11.09 16.04 5.70
CA GLN A 592 -9.67 16.30 5.43
C GLN A 592 -9.42 17.71 4.90
N ARG A 593 -10.25 18.19 3.94
CA ARG A 593 -10.13 19.56 3.41
C ARG A 593 -10.35 20.61 4.49
N GLY A 594 -11.32 20.39 5.37
CA GLY A 594 -11.57 21.24 6.53
C GLY A 594 -10.38 21.26 7.49
N ILE A 595 -9.85 20.09 7.84
CA ILE A 595 -8.68 19.93 8.72
C ILE A 595 -7.45 20.62 8.14
N ASN A 596 -7.26 20.64 6.82
CA ASN A 596 -6.13 21.32 6.16
C ASN A 596 -6.15 22.85 6.32
N SER A 597 -7.27 23.45 6.73
CA SER A 597 -7.35 24.88 6.99
C SER A 597 -6.50 25.27 8.19
N THR A 598 -5.81 26.41 8.12
CA THR A 598 -5.09 26.99 9.27
C THR A 598 -6.02 27.34 10.44
N ALA A 599 -7.34 27.37 10.20
CA ALA A 599 -8.35 27.63 11.23
C ALA A 599 -8.77 26.37 12.00
N TYR A 600 -8.37 25.17 11.56
CA TYR A 600 -8.72 23.95 12.26
C TYR A 600 -8.08 23.91 13.65
N GLN A 601 -8.91 23.57 14.64
CA GLN A 601 -8.50 23.23 15.99
C GLN A 601 -9.28 21.98 16.41
N PRO A 602 -8.71 21.10 17.24
CA PRO A 602 -9.43 19.98 17.81
C PRO A 602 -10.79 20.38 18.39
N GLY A 603 -11.85 19.69 17.95
CA GLY A 603 -13.20 19.83 18.50
C GLY A 603 -13.55 18.67 19.44
N PRO A 604 -14.51 18.84 20.36
CA PRO A 604 -14.97 17.79 21.25
C PRO A 604 -15.81 16.75 20.51
N TYR A 605 -15.59 15.47 20.81
CA TYR A 605 -16.46 14.36 20.41
C TYR A 605 -17.71 14.31 21.28
N SER A 606 -18.81 13.86 20.68
CA SER A 606 -20.06 13.54 21.34
C SER A 606 -19.88 12.38 22.31
N LYS A 607 -20.17 12.63 23.59
CA LYS A 607 -20.15 11.60 24.64
C LYS A 607 -21.12 10.44 24.40
N THR A 608 -22.16 10.69 23.60
CA THR A 608 -23.22 9.72 23.33
C THR A 608 -22.97 8.93 22.05
N TYR A 609 -22.50 9.59 20.99
CA TYR A 609 -22.42 8.98 19.65
C TYR A 609 -21.01 8.53 19.26
N GLU A 610 -19.97 9.15 19.82
CA GLU A 610 -18.60 9.02 19.32
C GLU A 610 -17.66 8.36 20.34
N PHE A 611 -18.20 7.59 21.29
CA PHE A 611 -17.39 6.82 22.25
C PHE A 611 -16.47 5.81 21.55
N GLY A 612 -16.91 5.24 20.42
CA GLY A 612 -16.08 4.36 19.59
C GLY A 612 -14.90 5.08 18.95
N VAL A 613 -15.05 6.35 18.61
CA VAL A 613 -13.98 7.23 18.09
C VAL A 613 -12.96 7.51 19.18
N VAL A 614 -13.43 7.90 20.38
CA VAL A 614 -12.56 8.10 21.55
C VAL A 614 -11.75 6.85 21.87
N ASN A 615 -12.38 5.67 21.83
CA ASN A 615 -11.69 4.39 22.05
C ASN A 615 -10.62 4.12 21.00
N PHE A 616 -10.87 4.42 19.73
CA PHE A 616 -9.88 4.29 18.67
C PHE A 616 -8.70 5.24 18.86
N VAL A 617 -8.96 6.52 19.18
CA VAL A 617 -7.91 7.52 19.41
C VAL A 617 -7.11 7.20 20.67
N ASP A 618 -7.73 6.66 21.72
CA ASP A 618 -7.04 6.17 22.91
C ASP A 618 -6.12 5.00 22.58
N TRP A 619 -6.61 4.01 21.83
CA TRP A 619 -5.78 2.90 21.33
C TRP A 619 -4.59 3.39 20.53
N TYR A 620 -4.82 4.31 19.57
CA TYR A 620 -3.76 4.89 18.75
C TYR A 620 -2.73 5.61 19.63
N SER A 621 -3.19 6.43 20.57
CA SER A 621 -2.35 7.21 21.49
C SER A 621 -1.49 6.29 22.36
N GLU A 622 -2.09 5.26 22.94
CA GLU A 622 -1.40 4.28 23.79
C GLU A 622 -0.33 3.51 23.02
N ARG A 623 -0.69 2.95 21.85
CA ARG A 623 0.25 2.19 21.02
C ARG A 623 1.39 3.07 20.52
N MET A 624 1.09 4.27 20.04
CA MET A 624 2.11 5.22 19.58
C MET A 624 3.08 5.60 20.70
N LEU A 625 2.57 6.00 21.88
CA LEU A 625 3.42 6.37 23.00
C LEU A 625 4.28 5.20 23.49
N SER A 626 3.70 4.01 23.60
CA SER A 626 4.42 2.79 23.98
C SER A 626 5.56 2.47 23.01
N ASN A 627 5.28 2.51 21.69
CA ASN A 627 6.25 2.17 20.66
C ASN A 627 7.36 3.23 20.50
N LEU A 628 7.08 4.49 20.84
CA LEU A 628 8.07 5.57 20.96
C LEU A 628 8.88 5.52 22.27
N GLY A 629 8.56 4.61 23.19
CA GLY A 629 9.20 4.55 24.51
C GLY A 629 8.88 5.74 25.42
N ALA A 630 7.78 6.45 25.14
CA ALA A 630 7.33 7.60 25.91
C ALA A 630 6.46 7.17 27.10
N ALA A 631 6.38 8.01 28.13
CA ALA A 631 5.46 7.79 29.23
C ALA A 631 3.99 7.83 28.74
N PRO A 632 3.09 6.98 29.26
CA PRO A 632 1.69 7.01 28.88
C PRO A 632 1.05 8.34 29.29
N ALA A 633 0.11 8.83 28.49
CA ALA A 633 -0.63 10.04 28.80
C ALA A 633 -1.46 9.86 30.09
N PRO A 634 -1.64 10.90 30.93
CA PRO A 634 -2.40 10.78 32.18
C PRO A 634 -3.83 10.27 32.00
N TYR A 635 -4.49 10.65 30.91
CA TYR A 635 -5.87 10.26 30.61
C TYR A 635 -6.02 8.79 30.16
N LEU A 636 -4.92 8.12 29.81
CA LEU A 636 -4.91 6.68 29.48
C LEU A 636 -4.79 5.81 30.73
N LYS A 637 -4.43 6.38 31.89
CA LYS A 637 -4.32 5.65 33.16
C LYS A 637 -5.72 5.24 33.64
N GLY A 638 -6.13 4.01 33.31
CA GLY A 638 -7.45 3.45 33.67
C GLY A 638 -8.30 3.01 32.48
N VAL A 639 -7.86 3.27 31.24
CA VAL A 639 -8.35 2.52 30.08
C VAL A 639 -7.77 1.12 30.22
N ALA A 640 -8.62 0.09 30.37
CA ALA A 640 -8.18 -1.26 30.72
C ALA A 640 -7.17 -1.80 29.69
N VAL A 641 -5.90 -1.78 30.08
CA VAL A 641 -4.80 -2.41 29.35
C VAL A 641 -4.88 -3.90 29.68
N HIS A 642 -5.57 -4.66 28.84
CA HIS A 642 -5.39 -6.10 28.81
C HIS A 642 -4.32 -6.39 27.76
N GLU A 643 -3.07 -6.56 28.22
CA GLU A 643 -1.91 -7.01 27.46
C GLU A 643 -2.09 -8.44 26.94
#